data_AF-A0A1G6E0E5-F1
#
_entry.id   AF-A0A1G6E0E5-F1
#
_cell.length_a   1.000
_cell.length_b   1.000
_cell.length_c   1.000
_cell.angle_alpha   90.00
_cell.angle_beta   90.00
_cell.angle_gamma   90.00
#
_symmetry.space_group_name_H-M   'P 1'
#
loop_
_entity.id
_entity.type
_entity.pdbx_description
1 polymer ?
#
loop_
_entity_poly.entity_id
_entity_poly.type
_entity_poly.pdbx_seq_one_letter_code
_entity_poly.pdbx_strand_id
1 'polypeptide(L)'
;MMKTVRFVFSENDRETASRIAGELSQQFGTYNSDDDNKDLTFSSDKGIFEDSAVVIISLQAIDDEKWKKEIDALDAGIRLIPVSLGLGNDREIYERIPKRIIEINFIGNSDGAVKKIAGSLAQDNKLYEIKSSLLRAAESWKMTDRSSAFLLSSRKQIKSHRKIIEEARLSEDDEGLRSQLDDISDYLSESGRYARHLAFRKFLRGLKIGVLGLLAAGVIVMLAVVLPFLTRSKYAAAVVSVESTEELAPVQAMKMLEGITNPFVKIELSKYYYDKLVKYLDMNWQNTPVGINYKWALNDAYLCADERHIRTALGNGHAALWDNLTGEKTEDEAVSSRPLSAIAADSSENFVAASDTEGYIYIRGEKGWTRSDDRFDIPFTKTLSMKCGESFIAVSDGTRIMCFTAEGGSVRQVSENSFEELLCFEVSGQTVTAAFTENGQAVTAKINGGSLENKTVTDVKTGSVKAADMKDGRLAVIDESGCLCLLKAGESRPERTGITLRKAERLCIINDRTVLCYNRDTGSHIYDTVIGADLGKVLNEAAAPFKVSSRGTTVMLDSNNCFYSEDVKALLPAEVPSGEGVKVSDQTSAASQGTVRSAKISDEYLVILDLYVNNSINKVLLDPSSRYFIGDAQMGSFPEEYAHYGYYSDSIFSFSGRPTVTDITEDGSVLLLGAEDGTFCELYFYENGSCTMTSCTRAASHLPITKIYSTDECYIIQDSAGTCFRARKGFSTLTWNGMYEAVKNKLKMSFEDSIRDVVSQKVLDATGARVLPYSSGERWE
;
A
#
# COMPACT_ATOMS: atom_id res chain seq x y z
N MET A 1 -52.50 -13.70 -32.92
CA MET A 1 -51.98 -14.66 -31.93
C MET A 1 -52.04 -13.99 -30.59
N MET A 2 -52.48 -14.69 -29.55
CA MET A 2 -52.48 -14.17 -28.18
C MET A 2 -51.03 -13.91 -27.75
N LYS A 3 -50.74 -12.71 -27.28
CA LYS A 3 -49.41 -12.31 -26.78
C LYS A 3 -49.41 -12.31 -25.27
N THR A 4 -48.35 -12.84 -24.68
CA THR A 4 -48.24 -13.02 -23.24
C THR A 4 -47.25 -12.02 -22.66
N VAL A 5 -47.65 -11.38 -21.56
CA VAL A 5 -46.82 -10.51 -20.77
C VAL A 5 -46.61 -11.16 -19.41
N ARG A 6 -45.35 -11.48 -19.10
CA ARG A 6 -44.94 -12.04 -17.80
C ARG A 6 -44.35 -10.94 -16.91
N PHE A 7 -44.57 -11.02 -15.61
CA PHE A 7 -43.87 -10.17 -14.65
C PHE A 7 -42.84 -11.01 -13.89
N VAL A 8 -41.61 -10.50 -13.80
CA VAL A 8 -40.53 -11.11 -13.04
C VAL A 8 -40.09 -10.15 -11.95
N PHE A 9 -40.27 -10.53 -10.70
CA PHE A 9 -40.14 -9.65 -9.53
C PHE A 9 -39.74 -10.47 -8.29
N SER A 10 -39.07 -9.84 -7.32
CA SER A 10 -38.80 -10.49 -6.04
C SER A 10 -40.05 -10.54 -5.16
N GLU A 11 -40.09 -11.42 -4.16
CA GLU A 11 -41.25 -11.54 -3.25
C GLU A 11 -41.62 -10.19 -2.59
N ASN A 12 -40.61 -9.37 -2.28
CA ASN A 12 -40.77 -8.04 -1.68
C ASN A 12 -41.35 -7.00 -2.66
N ASP A 13 -41.25 -7.22 -3.97
CA ASP A 13 -41.74 -6.31 -5.00
C ASP A 13 -43.15 -6.68 -5.50
N ARG A 14 -43.77 -7.70 -4.90
CA ARG A 14 -45.05 -8.26 -5.34
C ARG A 14 -46.17 -7.23 -5.41
N GLU A 15 -46.28 -6.36 -4.42
CA GLU A 15 -47.34 -5.33 -4.39
C GLU A 15 -47.21 -4.37 -5.58
N THR A 16 -45.98 -3.95 -5.89
CA THR A 16 -45.70 -3.08 -7.04
C THR A 16 -45.96 -3.80 -8.36
N ALA A 17 -45.51 -5.04 -8.49
CA ALA A 17 -45.76 -5.86 -9.68
C ALA A 17 -47.27 -6.09 -9.91
N SER A 18 -48.01 -6.39 -8.84
CA SER A 18 -49.46 -6.62 -8.87
C SER A 18 -50.23 -5.35 -9.25
N ARG A 19 -49.80 -4.19 -8.74
CA ARG A 19 -50.39 -2.89 -9.11
C ARG A 19 -50.18 -2.59 -10.60
N ILE A 20 -48.94 -2.72 -11.09
CA ILE A 20 -48.62 -2.47 -12.51
C ILE A 20 -49.37 -3.46 -13.42
N ALA A 21 -49.39 -4.75 -13.06
CA ALA A 21 -50.11 -5.77 -13.80
C ALA A 21 -51.62 -5.50 -13.83
N GLY A 22 -52.20 -5.12 -12.69
CA GLY A 22 -53.61 -4.74 -12.57
C GLY A 22 -53.98 -3.57 -13.49
N GLU A 23 -53.21 -2.48 -13.45
CA GLU A 23 -53.44 -1.30 -14.30
C GLU A 23 -53.25 -1.60 -15.80
N LEU A 24 -52.26 -2.42 -16.18
CA LEU A 24 -52.05 -2.83 -17.57
C LEU A 24 -53.14 -3.78 -18.07
N SER A 25 -53.64 -4.69 -17.23
CA SER A 25 -54.76 -5.57 -17.60
C SER A 25 -56.05 -4.79 -17.87
N GLN A 26 -56.28 -3.68 -17.14
CA GLN A 26 -57.41 -2.79 -17.43
C GLN A 26 -57.29 -2.11 -18.80
N GLN A 27 -56.07 -1.86 -19.29
CA GLN A 27 -55.81 -1.24 -20.60
C GLN A 27 -55.82 -2.24 -21.77
N PHE A 28 -55.28 -3.44 -21.58
CA PHE A 28 -55.04 -4.40 -22.67
C PHE A 28 -55.96 -5.63 -22.65
N GLY A 29 -56.70 -5.93 -21.57
CA GLY A 29 -57.66 -7.05 -21.50
C GLY A 29 -57.44 -8.04 -20.35
N THR A 30 -58.22 -9.13 -20.36
CA THR A 30 -58.51 -10.01 -19.21
C THR A 30 -57.29 -10.61 -18.49
N TYR A 31 -57.28 -10.45 -17.17
CA TYR A 31 -56.28 -10.91 -16.21
C TYR A 31 -56.50 -12.38 -15.83
N ASN A 32 -55.47 -13.23 -15.92
CA ASN A 32 -55.48 -14.58 -15.38
C ASN A 32 -54.33 -14.70 -14.36
N SER A 33 -54.66 -14.75 -13.07
CA SER A 33 -53.70 -15.17 -12.04
C SER A 33 -53.96 -16.64 -11.70
N ASP A 34 -52.93 -17.49 -11.83
CA ASP A 34 -52.96 -18.79 -11.15
C ASP A 34 -52.72 -18.57 -9.65
N ASP A 35 -53.55 -19.21 -8.82
CA ASP A 35 -53.60 -19.06 -7.35
C ASP A 35 -52.35 -19.60 -6.61
N ASP A 36 -51.38 -20.20 -7.33
CA ASP A 36 -50.20 -20.87 -6.77
C ASP A 36 -49.02 -19.93 -6.43
N ASN A 37 -49.29 -18.63 -6.22
CA ASN A 37 -48.38 -17.65 -5.60
C ASN A 37 -47.04 -17.38 -6.31
N LYS A 38 -46.82 -17.76 -7.58
CA LYS A 38 -45.49 -17.64 -8.21
C LYS A 38 -45.41 -17.05 -9.62
N ASP A 39 -46.51 -16.72 -10.29
CA ASP A 39 -46.45 -16.11 -11.63
C ASP A 39 -47.58 -15.09 -11.84
N LEU A 40 -47.20 -13.83 -12.12
CA LEU A 40 -48.12 -12.82 -12.63
C LEU A 40 -47.96 -12.76 -14.15
N THR A 41 -48.98 -13.20 -14.87
CA THR A 41 -49.02 -13.15 -16.33
C THR A 41 -50.36 -12.60 -16.80
N PHE A 42 -50.36 -11.92 -17.93
CA PHE A 42 -51.61 -11.69 -18.65
C PHE A 42 -51.38 -11.89 -20.14
N SER A 43 -52.41 -12.33 -20.83
CA SER A 43 -52.35 -12.57 -22.26
C SER A 43 -53.43 -11.74 -22.94
N SER A 44 -53.06 -11.05 -24.02
CA SER A 44 -54.00 -10.24 -24.81
C SER A 44 -53.84 -10.53 -26.29
N ASP A 45 -54.96 -10.51 -27.00
CA ASP A 45 -55.02 -10.53 -28.46
C ASP A 45 -55.05 -9.11 -29.07
N LYS A 46 -55.04 -8.05 -28.24
CA LYS A 46 -55.17 -6.65 -28.67
C LYS A 46 -54.09 -5.76 -28.05
N GLY A 47 -53.45 -4.94 -28.89
CA GLY A 47 -52.60 -3.83 -28.44
C GLY A 47 -51.21 -4.20 -27.91
N ILE A 48 -50.79 -5.47 -28.00
CA ILE A 48 -49.45 -5.92 -27.63
C ILE A 48 -48.72 -6.43 -28.87
N PHE A 49 -47.53 -5.91 -29.11
CA PHE A 49 -46.76 -6.17 -30.33
C PHE A 49 -46.13 -7.59 -30.32
N GLU A 50 -45.52 -7.98 -29.20
CA GLU A 50 -44.84 -9.27 -29.06
C GLU A 50 -44.82 -9.77 -27.60
N ASP A 51 -44.47 -11.05 -27.43
CA ASP A 51 -44.36 -11.67 -26.11
C ASP A 51 -43.27 -10.99 -25.29
N SER A 52 -43.62 -10.57 -24.08
CA SER A 52 -42.81 -9.63 -23.30
C SER A 52 -42.72 -10.05 -21.83
N ALA A 53 -41.65 -9.62 -21.16
CA ALA A 53 -41.47 -9.75 -19.72
C ALA A 53 -41.20 -8.38 -19.09
N VAL A 54 -42.06 -7.95 -18.17
CA VAL A 54 -41.83 -6.76 -17.33
C VAL A 54 -41.01 -7.21 -16.12
N VAL A 55 -39.78 -6.71 -16.03
CA VAL A 55 -38.82 -7.13 -15.01
C VAL A 55 -38.70 -6.03 -13.96
N ILE A 56 -39.12 -6.28 -12.74
CA ILE A 56 -39.00 -5.32 -11.63
C ILE A 56 -37.62 -5.46 -10.99
N ILE A 57 -36.92 -4.33 -10.86
CA ILE A 57 -35.53 -4.30 -10.42
C ILE A 57 -35.40 -3.36 -9.22
N SER A 58 -35.17 -3.97 -8.08
CA SER A 58 -34.93 -3.35 -6.77
C SER A 58 -33.62 -3.89 -6.18
N LEU A 59 -33.13 -3.29 -5.10
CA LEU A 59 -31.99 -3.86 -4.36
C LEU A 59 -32.28 -5.29 -3.91
N GLN A 60 -33.51 -5.54 -3.49
CA GLN A 60 -33.98 -6.84 -3.02
C GLN A 60 -34.03 -7.88 -4.16
N ALA A 61 -34.44 -7.47 -5.36
CA ALA A 61 -34.45 -8.36 -6.52
C ALA A 61 -33.04 -8.74 -7.00
N ILE A 62 -32.09 -7.81 -6.90
CA ILE A 62 -30.68 -8.05 -7.27
C ILE A 62 -30.00 -9.03 -6.30
N ASP A 63 -30.49 -9.11 -5.06
CA ASP A 63 -30.01 -10.06 -4.05
C ASP A 63 -30.73 -11.42 -4.12
N ASP A 64 -31.82 -11.53 -4.89
CA ASP A 64 -32.64 -12.74 -5.00
C ASP A 64 -32.14 -13.69 -6.10
N GLU A 65 -31.50 -14.79 -5.70
CA GLU A 65 -30.98 -15.83 -6.59
C GLU A 65 -32.08 -16.56 -7.39
N LYS A 66 -33.32 -16.59 -6.89
CA LYS A 66 -34.44 -17.19 -7.62
C LYS A 66 -34.89 -16.27 -8.75
N TRP A 67 -34.99 -14.97 -8.47
CA TRP A 67 -35.29 -13.95 -9.48
C TRP A 67 -34.27 -13.94 -10.63
N LYS A 68 -32.97 -14.03 -10.32
CA LYS A 68 -31.91 -14.12 -11.35
C LYS A 68 -32.08 -15.34 -12.25
N LYS A 69 -32.33 -16.52 -11.66
CA LYS A 69 -32.56 -17.75 -12.42
C LYS A 69 -33.79 -17.66 -13.30
N GLU A 70 -34.85 -16.99 -12.85
CA GLU A 70 -36.07 -16.79 -13.65
C GLU A 70 -35.81 -15.89 -14.86
N ILE A 71 -34.96 -14.86 -14.74
CA ILE A 71 -34.54 -14.00 -15.87
C ILE A 71 -33.69 -14.77 -16.86
N ASP A 72 -32.70 -15.51 -16.38
CA ASP A 72 -31.79 -16.28 -17.22
C ASP A 72 -32.52 -17.41 -17.96
N ALA A 73 -33.64 -17.90 -17.40
CA ALA A 73 -34.50 -18.90 -18.01
C ALA A 73 -35.49 -18.34 -19.06
N LEU A 74 -35.61 -17.02 -19.21
CA LEU A 74 -36.48 -16.43 -20.26
C LEU A 74 -35.90 -16.70 -21.65
N ASP A 75 -36.75 -17.08 -22.60
CA ASP A 75 -36.32 -17.28 -23.99
C ASP A 75 -35.77 -15.98 -24.60
N ALA A 76 -34.74 -16.07 -25.44
CA ALA A 76 -34.07 -14.95 -26.11
C ALA A 76 -35.04 -14.11 -26.97
N GLY A 77 -36.10 -14.75 -27.49
CA GLY A 77 -37.15 -14.10 -28.27
C GLY A 77 -38.17 -13.30 -27.45
N ILE A 78 -38.14 -13.37 -26.11
CA ILE A 78 -39.02 -12.59 -25.24
C ILE A 78 -38.41 -11.21 -25.02
N ARG A 79 -39.19 -10.16 -25.30
CA ARG A 79 -38.78 -8.78 -25.06
C ARG A 79 -38.75 -8.48 -23.57
N LEU A 80 -37.65 -7.93 -23.07
CA LEU A 80 -37.56 -7.52 -21.66
C LEU A 80 -37.87 -6.02 -21.52
N ILE A 81 -38.67 -5.67 -20.52
CA ILE A 81 -39.03 -4.30 -20.15
C ILE A 81 -38.61 -4.08 -18.69
N PRO A 82 -37.38 -3.59 -18.45
CA PRO A 82 -36.89 -3.40 -17.09
C PRO A 82 -37.50 -2.17 -16.44
N VAL A 83 -38.02 -2.34 -15.22
CA VAL A 83 -38.63 -1.29 -14.39
C VAL A 83 -37.81 -1.13 -13.12
N SER A 84 -37.16 0.02 -12.96
CA SER A 84 -36.29 0.29 -11.81
C SER A 84 -37.06 0.95 -10.66
N LEU A 85 -36.94 0.37 -9.46
CA LEU A 85 -37.44 0.90 -8.19
C LEU A 85 -36.37 1.73 -7.46
N GLY A 86 -35.81 2.73 -8.15
CA GLY A 86 -34.90 3.69 -7.53
C GLY A 86 -33.50 3.15 -7.26
N LEU A 87 -32.92 2.44 -8.23
CA LEU A 87 -31.50 2.09 -8.16
C LEU A 87 -30.67 3.38 -8.21
N GLY A 88 -29.82 3.59 -7.20
CA GLY A 88 -28.87 4.70 -7.19
C GLY A 88 -27.81 4.58 -8.30
N ASN A 89 -26.94 5.58 -8.43
CA ASN A 89 -25.84 5.57 -9.41
C ASN A 89 -24.64 4.68 -8.99
N ASP A 90 -24.88 3.67 -8.16
CA ASP A 90 -23.82 2.83 -7.61
C ASP A 90 -23.43 1.75 -8.63
N ARG A 91 -22.16 1.77 -9.01
CA ARG A 91 -21.59 0.90 -10.05
C ARG A 91 -21.63 -0.57 -9.65
N GLU A 92 -21.50 -0.88 -8.36
CA GLU A 92 -21.52 -2.25 -7.84
C GLU A 92 -22.91 -2.90 -7.97
N ILE A 93 -23.97 -2.10 -7.89
CA ILE A 93 -25.35 -2.58 -8.08
C ILE A 93 -25.56 -3.06 -9.52
N TYR A 94 -25.01 -2.36 -10.51
CA TYR A 94 -25.17 -2.70 -11.93
C TYR A 94 -24.42 -3.98 -12.32
N GLU A 95 -23.30 -4.31 -11.67
CA GLU A 95 -22.54 -5.54 -11.95
C GLU A 95 -23.25 -6.81 -11.48
N ARG A 96 -24.21 -6.67 -10.56
CA ARG A 96 -24.97 -7.78 -9.96
C ARG A 96 -26.29 -8.07 -10.69
N ILE A 97 -26.69 -7.20 -11.62
CA ILE A 97 -27.86 -7.39 -12.49
C ILE A 97 -27.47 -8.33 -13.65
N PRO A 98 -28.34 -9.28 -14.06
CA PRO A 98 -28.08 -10.11 -15.25
C PRO A 98 -27.74 -9.26 -16.48
N LYS A 99 -26.65 -9.61 -17.19
CA LYS A 99 -26.11 -8.81 -18.32
C LYS A 99 -27.15 -8.48 -19.39
N ARG A 100 -28.07 -9.40 -19.65
CA ARG A 100 -29.17 -9.25 -20.61
C ARG A 100 -30.10 -8.07 -20.30
N ILE A 101 -30.18 -7.65 -19.04
CA ILE A 101 -30.98 -6.51 -18.58
C ILE A 101 -30.21 -5.20 -18.69
N ILE A 102 -28.90 -5.22 -18.40
CA ILE A 102 -28.02 -4.04 -18.39
C ILE A 102 -28.00 -3.34 -19.77
N GLU A 103 -28.16 -4.10 -20.84
CA GLU A 103 -28.13 -3.60 -22.21
C GLU A 103 -29.44 -2.86 -22.62
N ILE A 104 -30.46 -2.82 -21.75
CA ILE A 104 -31.80 -2.30 -22.04
C ILE A 104 -32.09 -1.06 -21.19
N ASN A 105 -32.74 -0.05 -21.78
CA ASN A 105 -33.10 1.18 -21.07
C ASN A 105 -34.15 0.94 -19.96
N PHE A 106 -33.84 1.32 -18.72
CA PHE A 106 -34.74 1.21 -17.57
C PHE A 106 -35.91 2.21 -17.64
N ILE A 107 -37.11 1.73 -17.30
CA ILE A 107 -38.26 2.58 -16.99
C ILE A 107 -38.24 2.85 -15.49
N GLY A 108 -38.00 4.10 -15.07
CA GLY A 108 -38.11 4.49 -13.67
C GLY A 108 -39.56 4.39 -13.17
N ASN A 109 -39.75 3.90 -11.94
CA ASN A 109 -41.06 3.82 -11.29
C ASN A 109 -41.51 5.20 -10.78
N SER A 110 -42.08 6.00 -11.69
CA SER A 110 -42.77 7.26 -11.39
C SER A 110 -44.27 7.18 -11.73
N ASP A 111 -45.04 8.21 -11.44
CA ASP A 111 -46.49 8.31 -11.75
C ASP A 111 -46.83 8.07 -13.23
N GLY A 112 -45.84 8.10 -14.14
CA GLY A 112 -45.98 7.78 -15.56
C GLY A 112 -45.42 6.43 -16.00
N ALA A 113 -44.95 5.56 -15.09
CA ALA A 113 -44.29 4.30 -15.41
C ALA A 113 -45.21 3.34 -16.16
N VAL A 114 -46.46 3.19 -15.72
CA VAL A 114 -47.45 2.31 -16.36
C VAL A 114 -47.74 2.75 -17.80
N LYS A 115 -47.87 4.06 -18.04
CA LYS A 115 -48.05 4.61 -19.40
C LYS A 115 -46.83 4.34 -20.31
N LYS A 116 -45.61 4.38 -19.76
CA LYS A 116 -44.38 4.05 -20.49
C LYS A 116 -44.28 2.55 -20.80
N ILE A 117 -44.62 1.69 -19.83
CA ILE A 117 -44.67 0.24 -20.02
C ILE A 117 -45.73 -0.12 -21.07
N ALA A 118 -46.91 0.47 -20.99
CA ALA A 118 -47.98 0.30 -21.98
C ALA A 118 -47.55 0.73 -23.39
N GLY A 119 -46.92 1.90 -23.52
CA GLY A 119 -46.39 2.38 -24.80
C GLY A 119 -45.25 1.53 -25.34
N SER A 120 -44.45 0.91 -24.46
CA SER A 120 -43.42 -0.06 -24.83
C SER A 120 -44.05 -1.33 -25.38
N LEU A 121 -45.06 -1.90 -24.69
CA LEU A 121 -45.76 -3.11 -25.10
C LEU A 121 -46.51 -2.97 -26.44
N ALA A 122 -47.04 -1.78 -26.72
CA ALA A 122 -47.85 -1.52 -27.91
C ALA A 122 -47.05 -1.26 -29.20
N GLN A 123 -45.72 -1.12 -29.12
CA GLN A 123 -44.89 -0.71 -30.26
C GLN A 123 -43.70 -1.64 -30.46
N ASP A 124 -43.18 -1.71 -31.69
CA ASP A 124 -41.89 -2.33 -32.00
C ASP A 124 -40.76 -1.73 -31.13
N ASN A 125 -39.85 -2.58 -30.60
CA ASN A 125 -38.83 -2.13 -29.65
C ASN A 125 -37.90 -1.06 -30.24
N LYS A 126 -37.49 -1.23 -31.50
CA LYS A 126 -36.61 -0.30 -32.18
C LYS A 126 -37.30 1.04 -32.42
N LEU A 127 -38.60 1.03 -32.73
CA LEU A 127 -39.39 2.24 -32.84
C LEU A 127 -39.53 2.96 -31.49
N TYR A 128 -39.85 2.23 -30.41
CA TYR A 128 -40.04 2.80 -29.08
C TYR A 128 -38.78 3.48 -28.54
N GLU A 129 -37.61 2.87 -28.71
CA GLU A 129 -36.32 3.43 -28.28
C GLU A 129 -35.96 4.70 -29.06
N ILE A 130 -36.06 4.65 -30.39
CA ILE A 130 -35.76 5.79 -31.26
C ILE A 130 -36.73 6.95 -30.99
N LYS A 131 -38.03 6.65 -30.86
CA LYS A 131 -39.07 7.65 -30.54
C LYS A 131 -38.80 8.31 -29.19
N SER A 132 -38.58 7.53 -28.13
CA SER A 132 -38.39 8.04 -26.77
C SER A 132 -37.14 8.92 -26.63
N SER A 133 -36.04 8.54 -27.30
CA SER A 133 -34.81 9.34 -27.32
C SER A 133 -34.99 10.65 -28.09
N LEU A 134 -35.61 10.59 -29.27
CA LEU A 134 -35.80 11.76 -30.12
C LEU A 134 -36.86 12.72 -29.60
N LEU A 135 -37.89 12.22 -28.90
CA LEU A 135 -38.94 13.06 -28.32
C LEU A 135 -38.36 14.01 -27.28
N ARG A 136 -37.52 13.50 -26.36
CA ARG A 136 -36.83 14.35 -25.37
C ARG A 136 -35.92 15.39 -26.01
N ALA A 137 -35.23 15.01 -27.09
CA ALA A 137 -34.37 15.93 -27.83
C ALA A 137 -35.20 17.01 -28.57
N ALA A 138 -36.33 16.63 -29.16
CA ALA A 138 -37.26 17.54 -29.82
C ALA A 138 -37.93 18.50 -28.82
N GLU A 139 -38.34 18.01 -27.65
CA GLU A 139 -38.89 18.83 -26.56
C GLU A 139 -37.85 19.82 -26.04
N SER A 140 -36.62 19.36 -25.75
CA SER A 140 -35.52 20.23 -25.30
C SER A 140 -35.17 21.29 -26.35
N TRP A 141 -35.18 20.92 -27.63
CA TRP A 141 -35.00 21.84 -28.74
C TRP A 141 -36.12 22.89 -28.78
N LYS A 142 -37.39 22.49 -28.64
CA LYS A 142 -38.53 23.44 -28.61
C LYS A 142 -38.48 24.36 -27.38
N MET A 143 -38.15 23.83 -26.20
CA MET A 143 -38.07 24.60 -24.95
C MET A 143 -36.94 25.63 -24.96
N THR A 144 -35.88 25.40 -25.73
CA THR A 144 -34.73 26.31 -25.86
C THR A 144 -34.86 27.26 -27.06
N ASP A 145 -36.10 27.61 -27.41
CA ASP A 145 -36.45 28.45 -28.56
C ASP A 145 -35.78 27.97 -29.87
N ARG A 146 -35.81 26.66 -30.08
CA ARG A 146 -35.25 25.98 -31.26
C ARG A 146 -33.75 26.16 -31.44
N SER A 147 -33.00 26.24 -30.34
CA SER A 147 -31.54 26.36 -30.35
C SER A 147 -30.84 25.25 -31.15
N SER A 148 -29.96 25.66 -32.08
CA SER A 148 -29.19 24.72 -32.91
C SER A 148 -28.24 23.79 -32.13
N ALA A 149 -27.97 24.08 -30.85
CA ALA A 149 -27.12 23.27 -29.99
C ALA A 149 -27.72 21.87 -29.70
N PHE A 150 -29.04 21.72 -29.80
CA PHE A 150 -29.74 20.47 -29.54
C PHE A 150 -30.01 19.65 -30.81
N LEU A 151 -29.63 20.15 -32.00
CA LEU A 151 -29.89 19.46 -33.27
C LEU A 151 -28.86 18.35 -33.54
N LEU A 152 -29.31 17.25 -34.14
CA LEU A 152 -28.40 16.19 -34.58
C LEU A 152 -27.50 16.68 -35.72
N SER A 153 -26.23 16.26 -35.70
CA SER A 153 -25.23 16.67 -36.70
C SER A 153 -24.86 15.56 -37.68
N SER A 154 -25.25 14.30 -37.42
CA SER A 154 -24.94 13.14 -38.25
C SER A 154 -26.01 12.90 -39.32
N ARG A 155 -25.70 13.19 -40.60
CA ARG A 155 -26.64 12.95 -41.72
C ARG A 155 -27.11 11.49 -41.85
N LYS A 156 -26.22 10.52 -41.61
CA LYS A 156 -26.53 9.09 -41.73
C LYS A 156 -27.55 8.67 -40.68
N GLN A 157 -27.35 9.12 -39.44
CA GLN A 157 -28.25 8.85 -38.32
C GLN A 157 -29.61 9.54 -38.51
N ILE A 158 -29.62 10.81 -38.92
CA ILE A 158 -30.85 11.56 -39.20
C ILE A 158 -31.67 10.88 -40.30
N LYS A 159 -31.04 10.46 -41.40
CA LYS A 159 -31.73 9.76 -42.50
C LYS A 159 -32.31 8.42 -42.07
N SER A 160 -31.57 7.65 -41.25
CA SER A 160 -32.02 6.36 -40.74
C SER A 160 -33.21 6.52 -39.79
N HIS A 161 -33.13 7.44 -38.83
CA HIS A 161 -34.23 7.69 -37.89
C HIS A 161 -35.46 8.26 -38.57
N ARG A 162 -35.27 9.19 -39.51
CA ARG A 162 -36.37 9.79 -40.27
C ARG A 162 -37.16 8.74 -41.04
N LYS A 163 -36.50 7.77 -41.66
CA LYS A 163 -37.17 6.67 -42.36
C LYS A 163 -38.08 5.87 -41.41
N ILE A 164 -37.55 5.47 -40.26
CA ILE A 164 -38.28 4.68 -39.25
C ILE A 164 -39.47 5.47 -38.67
N ILE A 165 -39.27 6.76 -38.39
CA ILE A 165 -40.32 7.64 -37.84
C ILE A 165 -41.39 7.97 -38.90
N GLU A 166 -41.02 8.22 -40.16
CA GLU A 166 -41.99 8.48 -41.24
C GLU A 166 -42.80 7.23 -41.58
N GLU A 167 -42.19 6.05 -41.58
CA GLU A 167 -42.88 4.76 -41.76
C GLU A 167 -43.89 4.52 -40.63
N ALA A 168 -43.48 4.70 -39.37
CA ALA A 168 -44.37 4.57 -38.21
C ALA A 168 -45.50 5.61 -38.20
N ARG A 169 -45.20 6.86 -38.59
CA ARG A 169 -46.19 7.95 -38.62
C ARG A 169 -47.33 7.68 -39.62
N LEU A 170 -47.01 7.05 -40.75
CA LEU A 170 -47.99 6.76 -41.80
C LEU A 170 -48.95 5.62 -41.43
N SER A 171 -48.57 4.78 -40.47
CA SER A 171 -49.34 3.63 -40.01
C SER A 171 -49.97 3.80 -38.62
N GLU A 172 -49.82 4.97 -37.98
CA GLU A 172 -50.30 5.23 -36.61
C GLU A 172 -51.70 5.85 -36.62
N ASP A 173 -52.65 5.16 -35.98
CA ASP A 173 -54.05 5.57 -35.89
C ASP A 173 -54.33 6.39 -34.60
N ASP A 174 -53.45 6.32 -33.59
CA ASP A 174 -53.57 7.12 -32.36
C ASP A 174 -53.12 8.57 -32.59
N GLU A 175 -54.05 9.52 -32.44
CA GLU A 175 -53.80 10.95 -32.68
C GLU A 175 -52.68 11.53 -31.77
N GLY A 176 -52.56 11.04 -30.54
CA GLY A 176 -51.56 11.53 -29.58
C GLY A 176 -50.16 11.06 -29.92
N LEU A 177 -50.01 9.79 -30.28
CA LEU A 177 -48.74 9.21 -30.76
C LEU A 177 -48.33 9.81 -32.10
N ARG A 178 -49.29 10.04 -33.00
CA ARG A 178 -49.05 10.69 -34.28
C ARG A 178 -48.52 12.12 -34.10
N SER A 179 -49.09 12.90 -33.18
CA SER A 179 -48.60 14.23 -32.84
C SER A 179 -47.16 14.22 -32.30
N GLN A 180 -46.79 13.24 -31.47
CA GLN A 180 -45.40 13.08 -31.00
C GLN A 180 -44.44 12.72 -32.14
N LEU A 181 -44.86 11.86 -33.07
CA LEU A 181 -44.07 11.50 -34.24
C LEU A 181 -43.90 12.68 -35.21
N ASP A 182 -44.91 13.54 -35.35
CA ASP A 182 -44.83 14.80 -36.10
C ASP A 182 -43.79 15.76 -35.49
N ASP A 183 -43.80 15.91 -34.17
CA ASP A 183 -42.82 16.72 -33.44
C ASP A 183 -41.37 16.23 -33.64
N ILE A 184 -41.17 14.92 -33.61
CA ILE A 184 -39.87 14.30 -33.90
C ILE A 184 -39.48 14.48 -35.37
N SER A 185 -40.43 14.38 -36.28
CA SER A 185 -40.21 14.55 -37.73
C SER A 185 -39.77 15.98 -38.07
N ASP A 186 -40.38 16.98 -37.43
CA ASP A 186 -39.99 18.38 -37.53
C ASP A 186 -38.57 18.62 -37.01
N TYR A 187 -38.26 18.07 -35.83
CA TYR A 187 -36.92 18.13 -35.25
C TYR A 187 -35.84 17.45 -36.13
N LEU A 188 -36.13 16.29 -36.71
CA LEU A 188 -35.22 15.59 -37.62
C LEU A 188 -35.04 16.33 -38.94
N SER A 189 -36.09 16.99 -39.44
CA SER A 189 -36.02 17.81 -40.65
C SER A 189 -35.11 19.03 -40.45
N GLU A 190 -35.22 19.70 -39.31
CA GLU A 190 -34.37 20.85 -39.00
C GLU A 190 -32.93 20.43 -38.69
N SER A 191 -32.74 19.30 -37.98
CA SER A 191 -31.42 18.68 -37.79
C SER A 191 -30.76 18.34 -39.13
N GLY A 192 -31.54 17.87 -40.10
CA GLY A 192 -31.06 17.58 -41.45
C GLY A 192 -30.63 18.84 -42.24
N ARG A 193 -31.25 20.00 -42.00
CA ARG A 193 -30.81 21.29 -42.56
C ARG A 193 -29.53 21.78 -41.90
N TYR A 194 -29.45 21.69 -40.57
CA TYR A 194 -28.28 22.05 -39.78
C TYR A 194 -27.04 21.21 -40.13
N ALA A 195 -27.18 19.88 -40.20
CA ALA A 195 -26.11 18.96 -40.63
C ALA A 195 -25.64 19.24 -42.07
N ARG A 196 -26.53 19.73 -42.96
CA ARG A 196 -26.15 20.18 -44.31
C ARG A 196 -25.30 21.45 -44.27
N HIS A 197 -25.69 22.41 -43.45
CA HIS A 197 -24.97 23.68 -43.27
C HIS A 197 -23.59 23.51 -42.62
N LEU A 198 -23.47 22.59 -41.64
CA LEU A 198 -22.19 22.20 -41.01
C LEU A 198 -21.22 21.54 -42.01
N ALA A 199 -21.71 20.66 -42.88
CA ALA A 199 -20.89 20.03 -43.92
C ALA A 199 -20.38 21.07 -44.94
N PHE A 200 -21.22 22.05 -45.30
CA PHE A 200 -20.85 23.14 -46.20
C PHE A 200 -19.82 24.10 -45.56
N ARG A 201 -19.94 24.41 -44.25
CA ARG A 201 -18.92 25.15 -43.48
C ARG A 201 -17.59 24.38 -43.36
N LYS A 202 -17.63 23.06 -43.20
CA LYS A 202 -16.43 22.21 -43.18
C LYS A 202 -15.75 22.16 -44.56
N PHE A 203 -16.52 22.14 -45.65
CA PHE A 203 -16.02 22.22 -47.02
C PHE A 203 -15.32 23.56 -47.32
N LEU A 204 -15.90 24.68 -46.87
CA LEU A 204 -15.29 26.02 -46.98
C LEU A 204 -14.00 26.19 -46.15
N ARG A 205 -13.88 25.51 -45.00
CA ARG A 205 -12.64 25.51 -44.18
C ARG A 205 -11.53 24.64 -44.77
N GLY A 206 -11.84 23.66 -45.61
CA GLY A 206 -10.86 22.79 -46.27
C GLY A 206 -10.10 23.46 -47.42
N LEU A 207 -10.50 24.66 -47.86
CA LEU A 207 -9.96 25.33 -49.04
C LEU A 207 -8.77 26.27 -48.75
N LYS A 208 -8.38 26.46 -47.48
CA LYS A 208 -7.18 27.22 -47.08
C LYS A 208 -6.14 26.29 -46.44
N ILE A 209 -5.32 25.62 -47.24
CA ILE A 209 -3.85 25.46 -47.17
C ILE A 209 -3.11 25.19 -45.81
N GLY A 210 -3.71 25.26 -44.61
CA GLY A 210 -3.00 25.16 -43.32
C GLY A 210 -3.10 23.82 -42.56
N VAL A 211 -3.90 22.87 -43.05
CA VAL A 211 -4.31 21.71 -42.24
C VAL A 211 -3.37 20.50 -42.33
N LEU A 212 -2.52 20.37 -43.36
CA LEU A 212 -1.60 19.23 -43.41
C LEU A 212 -0.46 19.33 -42.37
N GLY A 213 -0.02 20.55 -42.02
CA GLY A 213 0.94 20.75 -40.91
C GLY A 213 0.30 20.62 -39.52
N LEU A 214 -0.98 21.01 -39.37
CA LEU A 214 -1.70 21.00 -38.10
C LEU A 214 -2.36 19.66 -37.75
N LEU A 215 -2.58 18.75 -38.71
CA LEU A 215 -3.07 17.38 -38.42
C LEU A 215 -1.96 16.47 -37.90
N ALA A 216 -0.73 16.61 -38.40
CA ALA A 216 0.42 15.93 -37.81
C ALA A 216 0.67 16.47 -36.39
N ALA A 217 0.69 17.80 -36.22
CA ALA A 217 0.82 18.43 -34.90
C ALA A 217 -0.39 18.14 -33.99
N GLY A 218 -1.61 18.03 -34.53
CA GLY A 218 -2.84 17.81 -33.77
C GLY A 218 -3.06 16.35 -33.37
N VAL A 219 -2.60 15.38 -34.17
CA VAL A 219 -2.53 13.96 -33.77
C VAL A 219 -1.39 13.75 -32.79
N ILE A 220 -0.24 14.42 -32.96
CA ILE A 220 0.84 14.42 -31.97
C ILE A 220 0.38 15.09 -30.67
N VAL A 221 -0.35 16.20 -30.71
CA VAL A 221 -0.89 16.88 -29.51
C VAL A 221 -2.06 16.09 -28.91
N MET A 222 -2.92 15.45 -29.70
CA MET A 222 -3.98 14.59 -29.16
C MET A 222 -3.39 13.32 -28.52
N LEU A 223 -2.37 12.69 -29.13
CA LEU A 223 -1.63 11.57 -28.53
C LEU A 223 -0.76 12.01 -27.33
N ALA A 224 -0.17 13.20 -27.37
CA ALA A 224 0.70 13.72 -26.30
C ALA A 224 -0.05 14.47 -25.18
N VAL A 225 -1.34 14.80 -25.35
CA VAL A 225 -2.15 15.48 -24.34
C VAL A 225 -3.32 14.61 -23.88
N VAL A 226 -4.08 13.99 -24.79
CA VAL A 226 -5.28 13.19 -24.43
C VAL A 226 -4.91 11.81 -23.89
N LEU A 227 -3.87 11.15 -24.42
CA LEU A 227 -3.42 9.87 -23.87
C LEU A 227 -2.83 10.03 -22.46
N PRO A 228 -1.96 11.03 -22.19
CA PRO A 228 -1.54 11.40 -20.84
C PRO A 228 -2.70 11.87 -19.95
N PHE A 229 -3.74 12.49 -20.50
CA PHE A 229 -4.94 12.91 -19.75
C PHE A 229 -5.79 11.73 -19.30
N LEU A 230 -6.04 10.75 -20.18
CA LEU A 230 -6.79 9.53 -19.84
C LEU A 230 -6.00 8.60 -18.91
N THR A 231 -4.67 8.56 -19.05
CA THR A 231 -3.82 7.83 -18.10
C THR A 231 -3.74 8.56 -16.75
N ARG A 232 -3.45 9.86 -16.70
CA ARG A 232 -3.40 10.64 -15.44
C ARG A 232 -4.74 10.72 -14.70
N SER A 233 -5.88 10.65 -15.40
CA SER A 233 -7.20 10.59 -14.74
C SER A 233 -7.52 9.20 -14.18
N LYS A 234 -7.07 8.11 -14.84
CA LYS A 234 -7.11 6.75 -14.26
C LYS A 234 -6.27 6.66 -12.99
N TYR A 235 -5.07 7.24 -12.99
CA TYR A 235 -4.20 7.23 -11.81
C TYR A 235 -4.74 8.13 -10.69
N ALA A 236 -5.31 9.30 -10.99
CA ALA A 236 -6.00 10.13 -9.99
C ALA A 236 -7.14 9.38 -9.27
N ALA A 237 -7.87 8.49 -9.96
CA ALA A 237 -8.87 7.63 -9.34
C ALA A 237 -8.24 6.49 -8.52
N ALA A 238 -7.10 5.93 -8.96
CA ALA A 238 -6.37 4.87 -8.25
C ALA A 238 -5.62 5.35 -6.99
N VAL A 239 -5.39 6.66 -6.83
CA VAL A 239 -4.82 7.28 -5.62
C VAL A 239 -5.83 7.29 -4.46
N VAL A 240 -7.13 7.19 -4.73
CA VAL A 240 -8.21 7.31 -3.72
C VAL A 240 -8.63 5.95 -3.14
N SER A 241 -8.22 4.82 -3.73
CA SER A 241 -8.88 3.52 -3.51
C SER A 241 -8.07 2.44 -2.79
N VAL A 242 -7.05 2.76 -1.97
CA VAL A 242 -6.25 1.72 -1.32
C VAL A 242 -6.13 1.93 0.19
N GLU A 243 -6.46 0.89 0.95
CA GLU A 243 -6.28 0.81 2.39
C GLU A 243 -4.80 0.99 2.77
N SER A 244 -4.55 1.66 3.89
CA SER A 244 -3.20 1.92 4.39
C SER A 244 -2.63 0.69 5.08
N THR A 245 -2.00 -0.21 4.33
CA THR A 245 -1.09 -1.21 4.90
C THR A 245 0.35 -0.72 4.77
N GLU A 246 1.17 -0.95 5.80
CA GLU A 246 2.61 -0.58 5.81
C GLU A 246 3.37 -1.22 4.64
N GLU A 247 2.96 -2.43 4.25
CA GLU A 247 3.52 -3.21 3.14
C GLU A 247 3.46 -2.47 1.80
N LEU A 248 2.42 -1.66 1.58
CA LEU A 248 2.27 -0.89 0.36
C LEU A 248 2.86 0.53 0.47
N ALA A 249 3.46 0.91 1.60
CA ALA A 249 3.95 2.28 1.83
C ALA A 249 4.86 2.82 0.71
N PRO A 250 5.81 2.03 0.13
CA PRO A 250 6.64 2.50 -0.99
C PRO A 250 5.80 2.82 -2.25
N VAL A 251 4.86 1.94 -2.59
CA VAL A 251 3.95 2.13 -3.73
C VAL A 251 3.00 3.31 -3.48
N GLN A 252 2.49 3.43 -2.25
CA GLN A 252 1.62 4.54 -1.87
C GLN A 252 2.36 5.88 -1.88
N ALA A 253 3.62 5.92 -1.45
CA ALA A 253 4.44 7.13 -1.53
C ALA A 253 4.59 7.59 -3.00
N MET A 254 4.88 6.66 -3.92
CA MET A 254 4.91 6.96 -5.36
C MET A 254 3.56 7.44 -5.90
N LYS A 255 2.45 6.82 -5.47
CA LYS A 255 1.10 7.30 -5.80
C LYS A 255 0.82 8.71 -5.28
N MET A 256 1.27 9.04 -4.07
CA MET A 256 1.12 10.40 -3.53
C MET A 256 1.91 11.40 -4.38
N LEU A 257 3.13 11.07 -4.83
CA LEU A 257 3.88 11.90 -5.78
C LEU A 257 3.11 12.11 -7.08
N GLU A 258 2.46 11.06 -7.60
CA GLU A 258 1.61 11.17 -8.77
C GLU A 258 0.43 12.13 -8.54
N GLY A 259 -0.26 12.00 -7.42
CA GLY A 259 -1.35 12.89 -7.02
C GLY A 259 -0.90 14.35 -6.85
N ILE A 260 0.23 14.58 -6.17
CA ILE A 260 0.78 15.93 -5.91
C ILE A 260 1.23 16.59 -7.22
N THR A 261 1.82 15.84 -8.14
CA THR A 261 2.34 16.38 -9.41
C THR A 261 1.31 16.44 -10.53
N ASN A 262 0.08 16.00 -10.27
CA ASN A 262 -0.99 16.02 -11.25
C ASN A 262 -1.67 17.41 -11.30
N PRO A 263 -1.60 18.14 -12.43
CA PRO A 263 -2.16 19.49 -12.54
C PRO A 263 -3.70 19.53 -12.48
N PHE A 264 -4.37 18.37 -12.51
CA PHE A 264 -5.83 18.26 -12.41
C PHE A 264 -6.33 18.03 -10.97
N VAL A 265 -5.42 17.83 -10.02
CA VAL A 265 -5.76 17.71 -8.60
C VAL A 265 -5.96 19.11 -8.03
N LYS A 266 -7.07 19.32 -7.33
CA LYS A 266 -7.34 20.58 -6.64
C LYS A 266 -6.30 20.82 -5.55
N ILE A 267 -5.94 22.09 -5.35
CA ILE A 267 -4.95 22.51 -4.33
C ILE A 267 -5.31 21.96 -2.95
N GLU A 268 -6.60 21.88 -2.59
CA GLU A 268 -7.03 21.33 -1.30
C GLU A 268 -6.72 19.83 -1.16
N LEU A 269 -6.82 19.04 -2.24
CA LEU A 269 -6.45 17.62 -2.25
C LEU A 269 -4.94 17.41 -2.24
N SER A 270 -4.16 18.33 -2.84
CA SER A 270 -2.70 18.23 -2.85
C SER A 270 -2.16 18.18 -1.42
N LYS A 271 -2.71 19.01 -0.52
CA LYS A 271 -2.37 19.04 0.91
C LYS A 271 -2.58 17.68 1.59
N TYR A 272 -3.74 17.05 1.36
CA TYR A 272 -4.00 15.69 1.84
C TYR A 272 -2.95 14.68 1.35
N TYR A 273 -2.52 14.78 0.09
CA TYR A 273 -1.47 13.91 -0.45
C TYR A 273 -0.10 14.17 0.15
N TYR A 274 0.25 15.42 0.48
CA TYR A 274 1.48 15.73 1.21
C TYR A 274 1.50 15.06 2.58
N ASP A 275 0.41 15.19 3.36
CA ASP A 275 0.34 14.62 4.71
C ASP A 275 0.45 13.10 4.67
N LYS A 276 -0.21 12.46 3.68
CA LYS A 276 -0.08 11.01 3.46
C LYS A 276 1.32 10.61 3.01
N LEU A 277 1.96 11.39 2.12
CA LEU A 277 3.33 11.13 1.68
C LEU A 277 4.29 11.16 2.87
N VAL A 278 4.16 12.15 3.77
CA VAL A 278 4.97 12.25 4.98
C VAL A 278 4.77 11.01 5.86
N LYS A 279 3.52 10.60 6.09
CA LYS A 279 3.22 9.38 6.85
C LYS A 279 3.91 8.16 6.26
N TYR A 280 3.86 7.97 4.94
CA TYR A 280 4.52 6.83 4.29
C TYR A 280 6.04 6.94 4.31
N LEU A 281 6.60 8.14 4.17
CA LEU A 281 8.04 8.38 4.25
C LEU A 281 8.61 8.21 5.65
N ASP A 282 7.78 8.27 6.70
CA ASP A 282 8.22 8.08 8.08
C ASP A 282 8.01 6.61 8.56
N MET A 283 7.34 5.75 7.77
CA MET A 283 7.27 4.28 7.98
C MET A 283 8.54 3.58 7.51
N ASN A 284 8.95 2.48 8.13
CA ASN A 284 10.06 1.68 7.58
C ASN A 284 9.65 0.95 6.31
N TRP A 285 10.58 0.83 5.36
CA TRP A 285 10.35 0.16 4.09
C TRP A 285 11.27 -1.05 4.00
N GLN A 286 10.67 -2.21 3.71
CA GLN A 286 11.39 -3.44 3.42
C GLN A 286 12.19 -3.28 2.11
N ASN A 287 13.36 -3.93 2.04
CA ASN A 287 14.13 -4.00 0.80
C ASN A 287 13.53 -5.03 -0.17
N THR A 288 14.09 -5.12 -1.38
CA THR A 288 13.70 -6.18 -2.34
C THR A 288 13.99 -7.56 -1.75
N PRO A 289 13.03 -8.49 -1.69
CA PRO A 289 13.33 -9.83 -1.22
C PRO A 289 14.27 -10.55 -2.20
N VAL A 290 15.32 -11.16 -1.66
CA VAL A 290 16.34 -11.89 -2.41
C VAL A 290 15.86 -13.30 -2.69
N GLY A 291 16.06 -13.79 -3.92
CA GLY A 291 15.65 -15.13 -4.33
C GLY A 291 14.24 -15.23 -4.92
N ILE A 292 13.51 -14.11 -5.01
CA ILE A 292 12.21 -14.08 -5.72
C ILE A 292 12.41 -14.56 -7.16
N ASN A 293 11.57 -15.51 -7.59
CA ASN A 293 11.59 -16.08 -8.94
C ASN A 293 12.94 -16.72 -9.34
N TYR A 294 13.77 -17.09 -8.37
CA TYR A 294 15.00 -17.83 -8.64
C TYR A 294 14.73 -19.33 -8.82
N LYS A 295 15.39 -19.94 -9.81
CA LYS A 295 15.08 -21.33 -10.23
C LYS A 295 15.49 -22.41 -9.23
N TRP A 296 16.48 -22.12 -8.39
CA TRP A 296 17.05 -23.06 -7.42
C TRP A 296 16.65 -22.66 -6.00
N ALA A 297 16.64 -23.63 -5.08
CA ALA A 297 16.42 -23.33 -3.67
C ALA A 297 17.58 -22.49 -3.10
N LEU A 298 17.25 -21.57 -2.20
CA LEU A 298 18.20 -20.83 -1.38
C LEU A 298 18.22 -21.54 -0.02
N ASN A 299 19.24 -22.35 0.22
CA ASN A 299 19.28 -23.28 1.36
C ASN A 299 19.78 -22.62 2.66
N ASP A 300 20.62 -21.60 2.56
CA ASP A 300 21.11 -20.79 3.68
C ASP A 300 21.60 -19.43 3.18
N ALA A 301 21.71 -18.46 4.07
CA ALA A 301 22.29 -17.16 3.77
C ALA A 301 22.81 -16.45 5.02
N TYR A 302 23.64 -15.43 4.77
CA TYR A 302 24.05 -14.46 5.77
C TYR A 302 24.10 -13.04 5.17
N LEU A 303 23.88 -12.04 6.03
CA LEU A 303 24.11 -10.62 5.72
C LEU A 303 25.61 -10.34 5.74
N CYS A 304 26.15 -9.83 4.63
CA CYS A 304 27.55 -9.48 4.52
C CYS A 304 27.94 -8.32 5.44
N ALA A 305 29.23 -8.19 5.75
CA ALA A 305 29.75 -7.15 6.63
C ALA A 305 29.44 -5.70 6.17
N ASP A 306 29.17 -5.47 4.89
CA ASP A 306 28.80 -4.16 4.34
C ASP A 306 27.31 -3.82 4.48
N GLU A 307 26.50 -4.73 5.04
CA GLU A 307 25.05 -4.63 5.24
C GLU A 307 24.21 -4.48 3.96
N ARG A 308 24.87 -4.30 2.81
CA ARG A 308 24.25 -4.11 1.50
C ARG A 308 24.07 -5.43 0.78
N HIS A 309 24.94 -6.40 1.01
CA HIS A 309 24.87 -7.66 0.29
C HIS A 309 24.40 -8.82 1.17
N ILE A 310 23.71 -9.77 0.53
CA ILE A 310 23.38 -11.06 1.10
C ILE A 310 24.12 -12.12 0.30
N ARG A 311 24.84 -13.03 0.97
CA ARG A 311 25.44 -14.19 0.31
C ARG A 311 24.63 -15.45 0.64
N THR A 312 24.30 -16.23 -0.39
CA THR A 312 23.38 -17.37 -0.31
C THR A 312 24.04 -18.68 -0.76
N ALA A 313 23.72 -19.78 -0.08
CA ALA A 313 24.00 -21.14 -0.49
C ALA A 313 22.89 -21.65 -1.41
N LEU A 314 23.22 -22.02 -2.64
CA LEU A 314 22.23 -22.37 -3.66
C LEU A 314 22.10 -23.88 -3.90
N GLY A 315 20.88 -24.29 -4.27
CA GLY A 315 20.51 -25.67 -4.56
C GLY A 315 21.20 -26.29 -5.78
N ASN A 316 21.90 -25.51 -6.61
CA ASN A 316 22.73 -25.98 -7.72
C ASN A 316 24.22 -26.13 -7.35
N GLY A 317 24.59 -25.90 -6.10
CA GLY A 317 25.99 -25.97 -5.66
C GLY A 317 26.80 -24.69 -5.82
N HIS A 318 26.11 -23.57 -6.09
CA HIS A 318 26.74 -22.27 -6.21
C HIS A 318 26.58 -21.43 -4.95
N ALA A 319 27.48 -20.47 -4.77
CA ALA A 319 27.33 -19.38 -3.82
C ALA A 319 27.06 -18.09 -4.61
N ALA A 320 25.95 -17.41 -4.32
CA ALA A 320 25.58 -16.17 -4.99
C ALA A 320 25.63 -14.98 -4.03
N LEU A 321 26.08 -13.84 -4.54
CA LEU A 321 26.03 -12.56 -3.84
C LEU A 321 24.90 -11.73 -4.46
N TRP A 322 24.08 -11.12 -3.61
CA TRP A 322 22.92 -10.34 -4.01
C TRP A 322 23.04 -8.94 -3.43
N ASP A 323 22.77 -7.91 -4.23
CA ASP A 323 22.52 -6.56 -3.70
C ASP A 323 21.12 -6.57 -3.08
N ASN A 324 21.09 -6.49 -1.76
CA ASN A 324 19.89 -6.58 -0.95
C ASN A 324 18.89 -5.45 -1.25
N LEU A 325 19.36 -4.29 -1.73
CA LEU A 325 18.48 -3.17 -2.03
C LEU A 325 17.75 -3.38 -3.36
N THR A 326 18.42 -3.96 -4.36
CA THR A 326 17.86 -4.13 -5.71
C THR A 326 17.29 -5.54 -5.94
N GLY A 327 17.69 -6.51 -5.13
CA GLY A 327 17.42 -7.94 -5.34
C GLY A 327 18.26 -8.56 -6.46
N GLU A 328 19.21 -7.83 -7.04
CA GLU A 328 20.02 -8.30 -8.16
C GLU A 328 21.17 -9.19 -7.69
N LYS A 329 21.36 -10.32 -8.38
CA LYS A 329 22.55 -11.17 -8.23
C LYS A 329 23.76 -10.46 -8.84
N THR A 330 24.74 -10.11 -8.01
CA THR A 330 25.98 -9.43 -8.41
C THR A 330 27.14 -10.40 -8.65
N GLU A 331 27.15 -11.55 -7.96
CA GLU A 331 28.13 -12.63 -8.16
C GLU A 331 27.43 -14.00 -8.15
N ASP A 332 27.98 -14.96 -8.90
CA ASP A 332 27.55 -16.36 -8.89
C ASP A 332 28.77 -17.28 -9.08
N GLU A 333 29.18 -17.94 -8.00
CA GLU A 333 30.40 -18.74 -7.92
C GLU A 333 30.06 -20.24 -7.83
N ALA A 334 30.58 -21.05 -8.74
CA ALA A 334 30.48 -22.50 -8.64
C ALA A 334 31.36 -23.02 -7.49
N VAL A 335 30.76 -23.67 -6.49
CA VAL A 335 31.46 -24.17 -5.29
C VAL A 335 31.52 -25.70 -5.29
N SER A 336 30.36 -26.34 -5.46
CA SER A 336 30.22 -27.80 -5.49
C SER A 336 29.40 -28.24 -6.71
N SER A 337 29.59 -29.49 -7.12
CA SER A 337 28.69 -30.16 -8.09
C SER A 337 27.41 -30.66 -7.44
N ARG A 338 27.28 -30.50 -6.12
CA ARG A 338 26.14 -30.86 -5.28
C ARG A 338 25.51 -29.60 -4.68
N PRO A 339 24.22 -29.62 -4.33
CA PRO A 339 23.58 -28.50 -3.63
C PRO A 339 24.39 -28.06 -2.40
N LEU A 340 24.54 -26.75 -2.19
CA LEU A 340 25.13 -26.24 -0.96
C LEU A 340 24.11 -26.32 0.18
N SER A 341 24.54 -26.76 1.36
CA SER A 341 23.70 -26.97 2.53
C SER A 341 23.74 -25.79 3.51
N ALA A 342 24.90 -25.15 3.69
CA ALA A 342 25.08 -24.00 4.57
C ALA A 342 26.21 -23.09 4.07
N ILE A 343 26.20 -21.83 4.48
CA ILE A 343 27.26 -20.86 4.16
C ILE A 343 27.43 -19.84 5.28
N ALA A 344 28.68 -19.49 5.60
CA ALA A 344 28.98 -18.47 6.59
C ALA A 344 30.32 -17.78 6.30
N ALA A 345 30.44 -16.56 6.80
CA ALA A 345 31.70 -15.82 6.83
C ALA A 345 32.05 -15.39 8.25
N ASP A 346 33.33 -15.14 8.45
CA ASP A 346 33.80 -14.44 9.64
C ASP A 346 33.32 -12.97 9.61
N SER A 347 33.52 -12.26 10.72
CA SER A 347 33.05 -10.87 10.83
C SER A 347 33.68 -9.92 9.81
N SER A 348 34.82 -10.25 9.22
CA SER A 348 35.53 -9.40 8.26
C SER A 348 35.34 -9.80 6.79
N GLU A 349 34.58 -10.86 6.49
CA GLU A 349 34.45 -11.49 5.16
C GLU A 349 35.77 -12.02 4.56
N ASN A 350 36.86 -12.03 5.33
CA ASN A 350 38.15 -12.55 4.87
C ASN A 350 38.18 -14.08 4.84
N PHE A 351 37.31 -14.73 5.60
CA PHE A 351 37.18 -16.18 5.66
C PHE A 351 35.73 -16.58 5.44
N VAL A 352 35.45 -17.17 4.28
CA VAL A 352 34.13 -17.67 3.90
C VAL A 352 34.19 -19.18 3.73
N ALA A 353 33.24 -19.88 4.32
CA ALA A 353 33.10 -21.31 4.21
C ALA A 353 31.67 -21.72 3.81
N ALA A 354 31.56 -22.83 3.11
CA ALA A 354 30.30 -23.45 2.74
C ALA A 354 30.37 -24.96 2.96
N SER A 355 29.23 -25.61 3.19
CA SER A 355 29.13 -27.07 3.12
C SER A 355 28.19 -27.48 2.01
N ASP A 356 28.37 -28.68 1.47
CA ASP A 356 27.42 -29.29 0.54
C ASP A 356 26.56 -30.37 1.20
N THR A 357 25.64 -30.97 0.43
CA THR A 357 24.76 -32.04 0.91
C THR A 357 25.45 -33.39 1.11
N GLU A 358 26.68 -33.56 0.61
CA GLU A 358 27.47 -34.77 0.87
C GLU A 358 28.30 -34.63 2.15
N GLY A 359 28.44 -33.42 2.70
CA GLY A 359 29.18 -33.15 3.92
C GLY A 359 30.64 -32.76 3.68
N TYR A 360 30.99 -32.31 2.47
CA TYR A 360 32.26 -31.64 2.23
C TYR A 360 32.18 -30.17 2.67
N ILE A 361 33.30 -29.66 3.16
CA ILE A 361 33.45 -28.24 3.52
C ILE A 361 34.34 -27.58 2.47
N TYR A 362 33.94 -26.39 2.04
CA TYR A 362 34.64 -25.57 1.06
C TYR A 362 35.05 -24.26 1.71
N ILE A 363 36.27 -23.79 1.42
CA ILE A 363 36.78 -22.51 1.88
C ILE A 363 37.08 -21.63 0.66
N ARG A 364 36.63 -20.38 0.69
CA ARG A 364 36.94 -19.39 -0.34
C ARG A 364 38.35 -18.85 -0.11
N GLY A 365 39.23 -19.00 -1.11
CA GLY A 365 40.54 -18.35 -1.17
C GLY A 365 40.65 -17.41 -2.38
N GLU A 366 41.80 -16.76 -2.54
CA GLU A 366 42.03 -15.78 -3.64
C GLU A 366 41.81 -16.37 -5.05
N LYS A 367 42.06 -17.68 -5.22
CA LYS A 367 41.96 -18.39 -6.50
C LYS A 367 40.64 -19.14 -6.68
N GLY A 368 39.68 -18.99 -5.77
CA GLY A 368 38.40 -19.68 -5.76
C GLY A 368 38.21 -20.61 -4.56
N TRP A 369 37.27 -21.55 -4.69
CA TRP A 369 36.86 -22.44 -3.60
C TRP A 369 37.73 -23.70 -3.52
N THR A 370 38.21 -24.01 -2.32
CA THR A 370 38.99 -25.22 -2.03
C THR A 370 38.15 -26.18 -1.20
N ARG A 371 37.94 -27.39 -1.71
CA ARG A 371 37.20 -28.46 -1.02
C ARG A 371 38.09 -29.15 0.03
N SER A 372 37.50 -29.57 1.14
CA SER A 372 38.12 -30.50 2.08
C SER A 372 38.51 -31.83 1.43
N ASP A 373 39.58 -32.44 1.91
CA ASP A 373 40.00 -33.78 1.48
C ASP A 373 39.02 -34.84 2.00
N ASP A 374 38.59 -34.68 3.26
CA ASP A 374 37.68 -35.57 3.94
C ASP A 374 36.22 -35.14 3.77
N ARG A 375 35.34 -36.15 3.80
CA ARG A 375 33.90 -36.00 3.92
C ARG A 375 33.51 -36.10 5.39
N PHE A 376 32.66 -35.21 5.87
CA PHE A 376 32.16 -35.20 7.24
C PHE A 376 30.69 -35.63 7.30
N ASP A 377 30.24 -36.13 8.46
CA ASP A 377 28.85 -36.58 8.67
C ASP A 377 27.92 -35.40 8.99
N ILE A 378 27.85 -34.43 8.08
CA ILE A 378 27.01 -33.23 8.23
C ILE A 378 25.62 -33.51 7.63
N PRO A 379 24.55 -33.54 8.44
CA PRO A 379 23.22 -33.84 7.93
C PRO A 379 22.62 -32.61 7.22
N PHE A 380 21.97 -32.83 6.08
CA PHE A 380 21.21 -31.78 5.41
C PHE A 380 19.83 -31.64 6.04
N THR A 381 19.68 -30.64 6.91
CA THR A 381 18.44 -30.38 7.66
C THR A 381 18.10 -28.90 7.64
N LYS A 382 16.83 -28.55 7.90
CA LYS A 382 16.39 -27.15 8.01
C LYS A 382 16.92 -26.42 9.25
N THR A 383 17.42 -27.17 10.24
CA THR A 383 18.03 -26.64 11.47
C THR A 383 19.55 -26.48 11.32
N LEU A 384 20.11 -26.82 10.16
CA LEU A 384 21.53 -26.69 9.90
C LEU A 384 21.94 -25.22 10.01
N SER A 385 22.96 -24.95 10.82
CA SER A 385 23.53 -23.62 10.99
C SER A 385 25.05 -23.71 10.93
N MET A 386 25.67 -22.84 10.15
CA MET A 386 27.11 -22.67 10.07
C MET A 386 27.50 -21.28 10.59
N LYS A 387 28.57 -21.19 11.37
CA LYS A 387 29.21 -19.94 11.77
C LYS A 387 30.72 -20.06 11.62
N CYS A 388 31.38 -18.95 11.28
CA CYS A 388 32.82 -18.89 11.05
C CYS A 388 33.49 -17.87 11.98
N GLY A 389 34.71 -18.21 12.41
CA GLY A 389 35.69 -17.30 13.00
C GLY A 389 36.95 -17.23 12.15
N GLU A 390 38.01 -16.65 12.68
CA GLU A 390 39.32 -16.62 12.00
C GLU A 390 39.85 -18.06 11.85
N SER A 391 39.76 -18.63 10.63
CA SER A 391 40.16 -20.01 10.29
C SER A 391 39.43 -21.13 11.03
N PHE A 392 38.29 -20.84 11.64
CA PHE A 392 37.51 -21.79 12.44
C PHE A 392 36.06 -21.86 11.95
N ILE A 393 35.51 -23.05 11.87
CA ILE A 393 34.14 -23.29 11.38
C ILE A 393 33.40 -24.12 12.41
N ALA A 394 32.18 -23.72 12.76
CA ALA A 394 31.27 -24.52 13.57
C ALA A 394 29.99 -24.78 12.78
N VAL A 395 29.59 -26.05 12.70
CA VAL A 395 28.38 -26.51 12.03
C VAL A 395 27.50 -27.23 13.04
N SER A 396 26.22 -26.88 13.09
CA SER A 396 25.26 -27.51 13.99
C SER A 396 24.00 -27.97 13.28
N ASP A 397 23.48 -29.12 13.69
CA ASP A 397 22.18 -29.67 13.26
C ASP A 397 21.04 -29.39 14.26
N GLY A 398 21.32 -28.63 15.34
CA GLY A 398 20.39 -28.37 16.45
C GLY A 398 20.54 -29.31 17.64
N THR A 399 21.29 -30.41 17.50
CA THR A 399 21.59 -31.35 18.59
C THR A 399 23.08 -31.59 18.78
N ARG A 400 23.87 -31.37 17.73
CA ARG A 400 25.32 -31.51 17.73
C ARG A 400 25.98 -30.24 17.23
N ILE A 401 27.18 -29.96 17.71
CA ILE A 401 28.09 -28.98 17.13
C ILE A 401 29.37 -29.70 16.71
N MET A 402 29.69 -29.63 15.43
CA MET A 402 30.95 -30.07 14.85
C MET A 402 31.83 -28.84 14.60
N CYS A 403 33.06 -28.89 15.09
CA CYS A 403 34.02 -27.80 14.91
C CYS A 403 35.17 -28.23 14.03
N PHE A 404 35.61 -27.32 13.17
CA PHE A 404 36.66 -27.55 12.19
C PHE A 404 37.67 -26.40 12.20
N THR A 405 38.93 -26.74 11.94
CA THR A 405 40.00 -25.77 11.69
C THR A 405 40.41 -25.81 10.22
N ALA A 406 40.67 -24.65 9.66
CA ALA A 406 41.11 -24.46 8.29
C ALA A 406 42.57 -23.96 8.26
N GLU A 407 43.52 -24.85 8.05
CA GLU A 407 44.95 -24.51 8.00
C GLU A 407 45.57 -24.95 6.67
N GLY A 408 46.27 -24.03 6.00
CA GLY A 408 47.01 -24.32 4.77
C GLY A 408 46.15 -24.84 3.62
N GLY A 409 44.85 -24.50 3.61
CA GLY A 409 43.88 -24.99 2.62
C GLY A 409 43.29 -26.37 2.94
N SER A 410 43.66 -26.99 4.06
CA SER A 410 43.08 -28.24 4.55
C SER A 410 42.06 -27.97 5.66
N VAL A 411 40.95 -28.72 5.65
CA VAL A 411 39.93 -28.69 6.71
C VAL A 411 40.08 -29.94 7.57
N ARG A 412 40.13 -29.77 8.89
CA ARG A 412 40.15 -30.89 9.85
C ARG A 412 39.09 -30.70 10.91
N GLN A 413 38.34 -31.75 11.21
CA GLN A 413 37.45 -31.77 12.36
C GLN A 413 38.28 -31.86 13.65
N VAL A 414 38.02 -30.94 14.58
CA VAL A 414 38.72 -30.88 15.87
C VAL A 414 37.84 -31.33 17.03
N SER A 415 36.52 -31.23 16.90
CA SER A 415 35.60 -31.63 17.97
C SER A 415 34.21 -31.94 17.46
N GLU A 416 33.51 -32.82 18.16
CA GLU A 416 32.07 -33.03 18.04
C GLU A 416 31.48 -33.08 19.44
N ASN A 417 30.48 -32.26 19.71
CA ASN A 417 29.81 -32.21 21.00
C ASN A 417 28.29 -32.36 20.80
N SER A 418 27.68 -33.26 21.55
CA SER A 418 26.25 -33.53 21.51
C SER A 418 25.54 -32.94 22.72
N PHE A 419 24.34 -32.42 22.49
CA PHE A 419 23.49 -31.78 23.46
C PHE A 419 22.09 -32.43 23.43
N GLU A 420 21.37 -32.36 24.54
CA GLU A 420 19.94 -32.74 24.55
C GLU A 420 19.18 -31.88 23.55
N GLU A 421 19.41 -30.56 23.60
CA GLU A 421 18.88 -29.60 22.65
C GLU A 421 19.75 -28.34 22.65
N LEU A 422 20.31 -27.99 21.49
CA LEU A 422 21.06 -26.75 21.33
C LEU A 422 20.09 -25.60 21.07
N LEU A 423 20.23 -24.52 21.84
CA LEU A 423 19.41 -23.32 21.68
C LEU A 423 20.03 -22.38 20.64
N CYS A 424 21.29 -22.03 20.82
CA CYS A 424 22.06 -21.17 19.92
C CYS A 424 23.57 -21.29 20.22
N PHE A 425 24.40 -20.78 19.32
CA PHE A 425 25.84 -20.72 19.51
C PHE A 425 26.44 -19.54 18.76
N GLU A 426 27.63 -19.11 19.14
CA GLU A 426 28.44 -18.12 18.44
C GLU A 426 29.88 -18.63 18.29
N VAL A 427 30.61 -18.07 17.32
CA VAL A 427 32.04 -18.34 17.13
C VAL A 427 32.79 -17.02 17.29
N SER A 428 33.79 -17.01 18.17
CA SER A 428 34.68 -15.86 18.39
C SER A 428 36.13 -16.34 18.31
N GLY A 429 36.82 -16.00 17.22
CA GLY A 429 38.14 -16.55 16.91
C GLY A 429 38.06 -18.08 16.79
N GLN A 430 38.79 -18.79 17.66
CA GLN A 430 38.83 -20.27 17.69
C GLN A 430 37.96 -20.88 18.81
N THR A 431 37.11 -20.09 19.46
CA THR A 431 36.23 -20.56 20.54
C THR A 431 34.78 -20.54 20.08
N VAL A 432 34.02 -21.58 20.44
CA VAL A 432 32.56 -21.59 20.32
C VAL A 432 31.95 -21.34 21.68
N THR A 433 31.05 -20.38 21.81
CA THR A 433 30.17 -20.29 22.98
C THR A 433 28.82 -20.88 22.60
N ALA A 434 28.34 -21.86 23.36
CA ALA A 434 27.09 -22.57 23.08
C ALA A 434 26.11 -22.41 24.25
N ALA A 435 24.84 -22.25 23.91
CA ALA A 435 23.72 -22.34 24.84
C ALA A 435 22.86 -23.55 24.51
N PHE A 436 22.53 -24.36 25.50
CA PHE A 436 21.74 -25.59 25.34
C PHE A 436 20.86 -25.81 26.55
N THR A 437 19.89 -26.72 26.45
CA THR A 437 19.08 -27.12 27.61
C THR A 437 19.64 -28.38 28.26
N GLU A 438 19.57 -28.42 29.59
CA GLU A 438 19.87 -29.61 30.38
C GLU A 438 18.90 -29.64 31.57
N ASN A 439 18.13 -30.72 31.71
CA ASN A 439 17.08 -30.85 32.73
C ASN A 439 16.07 -29.68 32.71
N GLY A 440 15.77 -29.14 31.52
CA GLY A 440 14.84 -28.01 31.34
C GLY A 440 15.40 -26.64 31.74
N GLN A 441 16.67 -26.53 32.11
CA GLN A 441 17.35 -25.25 32.36
C GLN A 441 18.27 -24.88 31.21
N ALA A 442 18.41 -23.59 30.93
CA ALA A 442 19.41 -23.12 29.99
C ALA A 442 20.81 -23.20 30.62
N VAL A 443 21.77 -23.68 29.85
CA VAL A 443 23.18 -23.84 30.22
C VAL A 443 24.03 -23.17 29.16
N THR A 444 25.07 -22.44 29.59
CA THR A 444 26.09 -21.91 28.68
C THR A 444 27.40 -22.65 28.89
N ALA A 445 28.14 -22.88 27.81
CA ALA A 445 29.49 -23.44 27.88
C ALA A 445 30.36 -22.93 26.72
N LYS A 446 31.67 -23.02 26.89
CA LYS A 446 32.64 -22.76 25.83
C LYS A 446 33.18 -24.07 25.28
N ILE A 447 33.43 -24.14 23.98
CA ILE A 447 34.13 -25.26 23.33
C ILE A 447 35.47 -24.71 22.87
N ASN A 448 36.54 -25.21 23.46
CA ASN A 448 37.91 -24.83 23.12
C ASN A 448 38.72 -26.10 22.84
N GLY A 449 39.32 -26.19 21.65
CA GLY A 449 40.24 -27.28 21.30
C GLY A 449 39.71 -28.71 21.46
N GLY A 450 38.40 -28.95 21.43
CA GLY A 450 37.83 -30.29 21.64
C GLY A 450 36.91 -30.43 22.84
N SER A 451 37.17 -29.69 23.91
CA SER A 451 36.53 -29.88 25.21
C SER A 451 35.51 -28.81 25.53
N LEU A 452 34.41 -29.25 26.14
CA LEU A 452 33.44 -28.39 26.79
C LEU A 452 34.04 -27.84 28.10
N GLU A 453 34.20 -26.54 28.18
CA GLU A 453 34.77 -25.80 29.31
C GLU A 453 33.78 -24.77 29.85
N ASN A 454 33.99 -24.33 31.09
CA ASN A 454 33.24 -23.22 31.71
C ASN A 454 31.71 -23.39 31.67
N LYS A 455 31.24 -24.63 31.81
CA LYS A 455 29.82 -24.96 31.86
C LYS A 455 29.15 -24.27 33.05
N THR A 456 28.16 -23.43 32.76
CA THR A 456 27.43 -22.63 33.74
C THR A 456 25.93 -22.88 33.57
N VAL A 457 25.32 -23.49 34.58
CA VAL A 457 23.85 -23.66 34.65
C VAL A 457 23.24 -22.32 35.06
N THR A 458 22.24 -21.88 34.30
CA THR A 458 21.55 -20.61 34.54
C THR A 458 20.26 -20.82 35.33
N ASP A 459 19.78 -19.76 35.99
CA ASP A 459 18.49 -19.75 36.67
C ASP A 459 17.28 -19.67 35.70
N VAL A 460 17.53 -19.73 34.38
CA VAL A 460 16.47 -19.69 33.35
C VAL A 460 15.93 -21.09 33.08
N LYS A 461 14.65 -21.31 33.38
CA LYS A 461 13.91 -22.49 32.93
C LYS A 461 13.32 -22.22 31.57
N THR A 462 13.57 -23.11 30.62
CA THR A 462 13.04 -22.97 29.25
C THR A 462 11.70 -23.69 29.13
N GLY A 463 10.70 -23.04 28.53
CA GLY A 463 9.40 -23.64 28.24
C GLY A 463 9.43 -24.57 27.02
N SER A 464 8.24 -24.89 26.49
CA SER A 464 8.08 -25.64 25.24
C SER A 464 8.49 -24.83 24.00
N VAL A 465 8.38 -23.50 24.08
CA VAL A 465 8.82 -22.58 23.04
C VAL A 465 10.20 -22.06 23.43
N LYS A 466 11.19 -22.32 22.56
CA LYS A 466 12.61 -22.13 22.85
C LYS A 466 13.23 -21.17 21.84
N ALA A 467 12.99 -19.88 22.05
CA ALA A 467 13.61 -18.83 21.26
C ALA A 467 14.85 -18.30 22.01
N ALA A 468 16.00 -18.36 21.36
CA ALA A 468 17.26 -17.86 21.90
C ALA A 468 18.15 -17.33 20.78
N ASP A 469 19.04 -16.39 21.12
CA ASP A 469 20.13 -15.95 20.26
C ASP A 469 21.36 -15.57 21.08
N MET A 470 22.53 -15.64 20.46
CA MET A 470 23.79 -15.30 21.10
C MET A 470 24.66 -14.43 20.19
N LYS A 471 25.15 -13.32 20.75
CA LYS A 471 26.01 -12.35 20.09
C LYS A 471 26.94 -11.69 21.09
N ASP A 472 28.22 -11.62 20.74
CA ASP A 472 29.28 -11.01 21.55
C ASP A 472 29.32 -11.52 23.00
N GLY A 473 29.09 -12.83 23.19
CA GLY A 473 29.06 -13.47 24.50
C GLY A 473 27.81 -13.15 25.32
N ARG A 474 26.81 -12.48 24.76
CA ARG A 474 25.52 -12.23 25.39
C ARG A 474 24.48 -13.19 24.84
N LEU A 475 23.72 -13.82 25.73
CA LEU A 475 22.61 -14.70 25.41
C LEU A 475 21.29 -13.99 25.72
N ALA A 476 20.40 -13.97 24.74
CA ALA A 476 19.00 -13.62 24.90
C ALA A 476 18.17 -14.90 24.82
N VAL A 477 17.30 -15.14 25.80
CA VAL A 477 16.49 -16.36 25.89
C VAL A 477 15.13 -16.08 26.52
N ILE A 478 14.10 -16.79 26.08
CA ILE A 478 12.76 -16.73 26.67
C ILE A 478 12.62 -17.80 27.75
N ASP A 479 12.19 -17.39 28.95
CA ASP A 479 11.90 -18.32 30.03
C ASP A 479 10.52 -19.01 29.89
N GLU A 480 10.20 -19.96 30.77
CA GLU A 480 8.93 -20.71 30.77
C GLU A 480 7.68 -19.83 30.94
N SER A 481 7.83 -18.61 31.47
CA SER A 481 6.73 -17.64 31.63
C SER A 481 6.54 -16.76 30.39
N GLY A 482 7.46 -16.84 29.43
CA GLY A 482 7.54 -15.97 28.26
C GLY A 482 8.38 -14.70 28.51
N CYS A 483 9.06 -14.56 29.63
CA CYS A 483 9.87 -13.37 29.90
C CYS A 483 11.20 -13.42 29.13
N LEU A 484 11.55 -12.33 28.46
CA LEU A 484 12.87 -12.16 27.86
C LEU A 484 13.92 -11.99 28.97
N CYS A 485 14.93 -12.85 28.93
CA CYS A 485 16.06 -12.89 29.85
C CYS A 485 17.35 -12.65 29.08
N LEU A 486 18.24 -11.84 29.64
CA LEU A 486 19.57 -11.57 29.11
C LEU A 486 20.62 -12.08 30.11
N LEU A 487 21.68 -12.70 29.60
CA LEU A 487 22.87 -12.99 30.42
C LEU A 487 24.14 -12.85 29.61
N LYS A 488 25.27 -12.62 30.30
CA LYS A 488 26.58 -12.85 29.70
C LYS A 488 26.97 -14.31 29.90
N ALA A 489 27.64 -14.88 28.92
CA ALA A 489 28.13 -16.25 28.97
C ALA A 489 29.04 -16.43 30.21
N GLY A 490 28.76 -17.47 31.00
CA GLY A 490 29.45 -17.74 32.27
C GLY A 490 28.78 -17.13 33.51
N GLU A 491 27.72 -16.33 33.36
CA GLU A 491 26.90 -15.86 34.48
C GLU A 491 25.73 -16.81 34.74
N SER A 492 25.40 -17.03 36.02
CA SER A 492 24.27 -17.90 36.41
C SER A 492 22.95 -17.16 36.58
N ARG A 493 23.01 -15.84 36.88
CA ARG A 493 21.83 -15.02 37.17
C ARG A 493 21.46 -14.17 35.94
N PRO A 494 20.30 -14.40 35.32
CA PRO A 494 19.84 -13.58 34.20
C PRO A 494 19.32 -12.23 34.66
N GLU A 495 19.49 -11.21 33.82
CA GLU A 495 18.73 -9.98 33.85
C GLU A 495 17.36 -10.22 33.20
N ARG A 496 16.28 -9.99 33.95
CA ARG A 496 14.91 -10.08 33.44
C ARG A 496 14.47 -8.70 33.00
N THR A 497 14.16 -8.55 31.71
CA THR A 497 13.86 -7.25 31.11
C THR A 497 12.43 -6.77 31.41
N GLY A 498 11.55 -7.67 31.88
CA GLY A 498 10.12 -7.40 32.06
C GLY A 498 9.30 -7.53 30.78
N ILE A 499 9.93 -7.71 29.62
CA ILE A 499 9.25 -7.91 28.33
C ILE A 499 8.72 -9.35 28.28
N THR A 500 7.40 -9.49 28.06
CA THR A 500 6.72 -10.80 28.03
C THR A 500 6.29 -11.17 26.61
N LEU A 501 6.86 -12.23 26.07
CA LEU A 501 6.73 -12.71 24.68
C LEU A 501 6.28 -14.18 24.65
N ARG A 502 4.99 -14.44 24.97
CA ARG A 502 4.45 -15.80 25.19
C ARG A 502 4.52 -16.75 23.98
N LYS A 503 4.74 -16.25 22.76
CA LYS A 503 4.82 -17.02 21.52
C LYS A 503 5.99 -16.58 20.63
N ALA A 504 7.08 -16.10 21.24
CA ALA A 504 8.31 -15.81 20.51
C ALA A 504 8.86 -17.11 19.93
N GLU A 505 8.97 -17.23 18.61
CA GLU A 505 9.56 -18.41 17.97
C GLU A 505 11.05 -18.21 17.67
N ARG A 506 11.48 -16.96 17.49
CA ARG A 506 12.87 -16.61 17.17
C ARG A 506 13.27 -15.31 17.84
N LEU A 507 14.52 -15.25 18.27
CA LEU A 507 15.17 -14.03 18.73
C LEU A 507 16.37 -13.72 17.83
N CYS A 508 16.74 -12.45 17.76
CA CYS A 508 18.02 -12.02 17.24
C CYS A 508 18.50 -10.78 18.00
N ILE A 509 19.69 -10.84 18.56
CA ILE A 509 20.33 -9.69 19.22
C ILE A 509 20.85 -8.76 18.12
N ILE A 510 20.34 -7.52 18.08
CA ILE A 510 20.82 -6.51 17.12
C ILE A 510 22.05 -5.83 17.70
N ASN A 511 21.96 -5.35 18.95
CA ASN A 511 23.06 -4.73 19.69
C ASN A 511 22.93 -5.01 21.20
N ASP A 512 23.69 -4.31 22.02
CA ASP A 512 23.70 -4.44 23.46
C ASP A 512 22.41 -3.97 24.16
N ARG A 513 21.51 -3.30 23.44
CA ARG A 513 20.27 -2.74 23.99
C ARG A 513 19.01 -3.31 23.32
N THR A 514 19.08 -3.74 22.07
CA THR A 514 17.90 -4.13 21.29
C THR A 514 17.91 -5.57 20.81
N VAL A 515 16.73 -6.19 20.86
CA VAL A 515 16.48 -7.56 20.43
C VAL A 515 15.32 -7.58 19.46
N LEU A 516 15.53 -8.17 18.29
CA LEU A 516 14.47 -8.54 17.38
C LEU A 516 13.81 -9.83 17.87
N CYS A 517 12.49 -9.86 17.89
CA CYS A 517 11.71 -11.06 18.17
C CYS A 517 10.70 -11.28 17.08
N TYR A 518 10.68 -12.49 16.52
CA TYR A 518 9.56 -12.94 15.69
C TYR A 518 8.56 -13.71 16.56
N ASN A 519 7.31 -13.25 16.54
CA ASN A 519 6.19 -13.87 17.23
C ASN A 519 5.08 -14.18 16.22
N ARG A 520 4.58 -15.41 16.25
CA ARG A 520 3.58 -15.91 15.30
C ARG A 520 2.28 -15.09 15.25
N ASP A 521 1.90 -14.47 16.37
CA ASP A 521 0.65 -13.70 16.44
C ASP A 521 0.84 -12.23 16.00
N THR A 522 2.02 -11.64 16.26
CA THR A 522 2.24 -10.19 16.10
C THR A 522 3.17 -9.82 14.96
N GLY A 523 3.94 -10.78 14.44
CA GLY A 523 4.99 -10.59 13.44
C GLY A 523 6.37 -10.35 14.08
N SER A 524 7.28 -9.73 13.33
CA SER A 524 8.61 -9.38 13.83
C SER A 524 8.61 -7.99 14.44
N HIS A 525 9.18 -7.86 15.63
CA HIS A 525 9.23 -6.60 16.38
C HIS A 525 10.60 -6.41 17.03
N ILE A 526 11.05 -5.17 17.11
CA ILE A 526 12.26 -4.81 17.84
C ILE A 526 11.87 -4.34 19.23
N TYR A 527 12.55 -4.87 20.25
CA TYR A 527 12.36 -4.48 21.63
C TYR A 527 13.62 -3.83 22.18
N ASP A 528 13.44 -2.75 22.94
CA ASP A 528 14.48 -2.14 23.75
C ASP A 528 14.46 -2.77 25.14
N THR A 529 15.54 -3.46 25.46
CA THR A 529 15.66 -4.23 26.70
C THR A 529 15.95 -3.38 27.94
N VAL A 530 16.41 -2.14 27.77
CA VAL A 530 16.74 -1.23 28.86
C VAL A 530 15.49 -0.48 29.34
N ILE A 531 14.68 0.03 28.42
CA ILE A 531 13.42 0.70 28.77
C ILE A 531 12.22 -0.25 28.81
N GLY A 532 12.35 -1.49 28.30
CA GLY A 532 11.30 -2.50 28.30
C GLY A 532 10.17 -2.19 27.32
N ALA A 533 10.47 -1.58 26.16
CA ALA A 533 9.48 -1.10 25.20
C ALA A 533 9.58 -1.83 23.84
N ASP A 534 8.43 -1.97 23.18
CA ASP A 534 8.34 -2.33 21.76
C ASP A 534 8.64 -1.09 20.91
N LEU A 535 9.70 -1.16 20.12
CA LEU A 535 10.15 -0.08 19.25
C LEU A 535 9.40 -0.06 17.92
N GLY A 536 8.73 -1.15 17.55
CA GLY A 536 7.93 -1.23 16.34
C GLY A 536 8.10 -2.54 15.56
N LYS A 537 7.19 -2.73 14.61
CA LYS A 537 7.18 -3.85 13.67
C LYS A 537 8.24 -3.69 12.59
N VAL A 538 8.73 -4.82 12.09
CA VAL A 538 9.64 -4.93 10.95
C VAL A 538 9.27 -6.16 10.12
N LEU A 539 9.61 -6.16 8.82
CA LEU A 539 9.53 -7.35 7.95
C LEU A 539 8.18 -8.12 7.99
N ASN A 540 7.09 -7.43 7.70
CA ASN A 540 5.72 -7.97 7.80
C ASN A 540 5.43 -9.17 6.87
N GLU A 541 6.12 -9.29 5.73
CA GLU A 541 5.84 -10.33 4.73
C GLU A 541 6.35 -11.75 5.12
N ALA A 542 7.25 -11.85 6.09
CA ALA A 542 7.85 -13.11 6.50
C ALA A 542 7.05 -13.79 7.63
N ALA A 543 5.84 -14.27 7.33
CA ALA A 543 4.86 -14.78 8.30
C ALA A 543 5.23 -16.10 9.03
N ALA A 544 6.40 -16.69 8.77
CA ALA A 544 6.95 -17.84 9.50
C ALA A 544 8.42 -18.05 9.10
N PRO A 545 9.36 -17.26 9.65
CA PRO A 545 10.74 -17.34 9.24
C PRO A 545 11.45 -18.55 9.84
N PHE A 546 12.26 -19.24 9.05
CA PHE A 546 13.10 -20.34 9.55
C PHE A 546 14.26 -19.80 10.38
N LYS A 547 14.86 -18.71 9.92
CA LYS A 547 16.04 -18.05 10.49
C LYS A 547 15.81 -16.55 10.59
N VAL A 548 16.36 -15.97 11.64
CA VAL A 548 16.42 -14.51 11.87
C VAL A 548 17.87 -14.16 12.12
N SER A 549 18.33 -13.06 11.52
CA SER A 549 19.70 -12.59 11.71
C SER A 549 19.78 -11.07 11.60
N SER A 550 20.88 -10.50 12.09
CA SER A 550 21.15 -9.07 12.01
C SER A 550 22.62 -8.81 11.76
N ARG A 551 22.90 -7.70 11.08
CA ARG A 551 24.24 -7.14 10.91
C ARG A 551 24.11 -5.62 10.94
N GLY A 552 24.87 -4.96 11.83
CA GLY A 552 24.76 -3.52 12.03
C GLY A 552 23.32 -3.08 12.30
N THR A 553 22.75 -2.28 11.41
CA THR A 553 21.35 -1.82 11.50
C THR A 553 20.42 -2.56 10.55
N THR A 554 20.89 -3.58 9.85
CA THR A 554 20.09 -4.38 8.93
C THR A 554 19.68 -5.70 9.56
N VAL A 555 18.40 -6.04 9.45
CA VAL A 555 17.84 -7.33 9.87
C VAL A 555 17.41 -8.15 8.65
N MET A 556 17.48 -9.46 8.77
CA MET A 556 17.09 -10.40 7.71
C MET A 556 16.30 -11.58 8.26
N LEU A 557 15.26 -11.96 7.53
CA LEU A 557 14.40 -13.12 7.77
C LEU A 557 14.42 -14.04 6.55
N ASP A 558 14.52 -15.34 6.80
CA ASP A 558 14.38 -16.39 5.80
C ASP A 558 12.95 -16.91 5.79
N SER A 559 12.20 -16.72 4.70
CA SER A 559 10.88 -17.31 4.53
C SER A 559 10.60 -17.71 3.08
N ASN A 560 10.01 -18.88 2.87
CA ASN A 560 9.56 -19.35 1.55
C ASN A 560 10.63 -19.34 0.44
N ASN A 561 11.87 -19.75 0.75
CA ASN A 561 13.04 -19.69 -0.16
C ASN A 561 13.40 -18.28 -0.63
N CYS A 562 12.96 -17.25 0.09
CA CYS A 562 13.31 -15.87 -0.12
C CYS A 562 13.89 -15.28 1.17
N PHE A 563 14.79 -14.31 1.03
CA PHE A 563 15.30 -13.56 2.17
C PHE A 563 14.73 -12.15 2.14
N TYR A 564 14.07 -11.79 3.23
CA TYR A 564 13.48 -10.49 3.46
C TYR A 564 14.40 -9.69 4.36
N SER A 565 14.61 -8.41 4.08
CA SER A 565 15.50 -7.58 4.89
C SER A 565 15.03 -6.13 4.97
N GLU A 566 15.49 -5.44 6.00
CA GLU A 566 15.10 -4.07 6.30
C GLU A 566 16.20 -3.38 7.10
N ASP A 567 16.44 -2.10 6.79
CA ASP A 567 17.29 -1.22 7.58
C ASP A 567 16.45 -0.60 8.70
N VAL A 568 16.73 -1.01 9.94
CA VAL A 568 15.94 -0.67 11.13
C VAL A 568 16.55 0.49 11.92
N LYS A 569 17.55 1.17 11.35
CA LYS A 569 18.27 2.30 11.98
C LYS A 569 17.35 3.39 12.54
N ALA A 570 16.18 3.60 11.93
CA ALA A 570 15.21 4.61 12.39
C ALA A 570 14.50 4.22 13.70
N LEU A 571 14.36 2.92 13.99
CA LEU A 571 13.75 2.42 15.23
C LEU A 571 14.75 2.35 16.38
N LEU A 572 16.02 2.12 16.07
CA LEU A 572 17.05 1.92 17.08
C LEU A 572 17.34 3.21 17.86
N PRO A 573 17.60 3.12 19.18
CA PRO A 573 18.15 4.23 19.94
C PRO A 573 19.41 4.78 19.25
N ALA A 574 19.48 6.10 19.12
CA ALA A 574 20.59 6.80 18.52
C ALA A 574 21.55 7.34 19.57
N GLU A 575 22.82 7.42 19.19
CA GLU A 575 23.79 8.23 19.92
C GLU A 575 23.67 9.70 19.50
N VAL A 576 23.93 10.59 20.45
CA VAL A 576 24.05 12.03 20.16
C VAL A 576 25.40 12.25 19.48
N PRO A 577 25.43 12.77 18.25
CA PRO A 577 26.69 13.04 17.58
C PRO A 577 27.50 14.07 18.37
N SER A 578 28.79 13.81 18.52
CA SER A 578 29.76 14.73 19.12
C SER A 578 30.49 15.47 18.01
N GLY A 579 30.34 16.80 17.91
CA GLY A 579 31.03 17.59 16.90
C GLY A 579 30.58 19.04 16.79
N GLU A 580 31.41 19.87 16.13
CA GLU A 580 31.03 21.20 15.65
C GLU A 580 29.96 21.03 14.56
N GLY A 581 28.83 21.73 14.68
CA GLY A 581 27.70 21.66 13.71
C GLY A 581 26.42 21.01 14.24
N VAL A 582 26.43 20.44 15.46
CA VAL A 582 25.19 19.95 16.10
C VAL A 582 24.51 21.10 16.85
N LYS A 583 23.36 21.56 16.34
CA LYS A 583 22.53 22.56 17.04
C LYS A 583 21.61 21.85 18.02
N VAL A 584 21.63 22.27 19.29
CA VAL A 584 20.76 21.72 20.34
C VAL A 584 19.67 22.73 20.67
N SER A 585 18.42 22.28 20.68
CA SER A 585 17.31 23.04 21.23
C SER A 585 16.68 22.30 22.42
N ASP A 586 16.58 23.01 23.53
CA ASP A 586 15.89 22.62 24.76
C ASP A 586 14.96 23.75 25.27
N GLN A 587 14.63 24.70 24.38
CA GLN A 587 13.95 25.94 24.72
C GLN A 587 12.45 25.88 24.38
N THR A 588 11.65 26.63 25.12
CA THR A 588 10.21 26.82 24.87
C THR A 588 9.91 28.04 23.99
N SER A 589 10.95 28.70 23.49
CA SER A 589 10.85 29.80 22.54
C SER A 589 12.06 29.85 21.63
N ALA A 590 11.85 30.24 20.37
CA ALA A 590 12.91 30.42 19.38
C ALA A 590 12.65 31.68 18.55
N ALA A 591 13.71 32.25 17.97
CA ALA A 591 13.62 33.43 17.11
C ALA A 591 14.53 33.29 15.88
N SER A 592 14.12 33.87 14.76
CA SER A 592 14.89 33.85 13.51
C SER A 592 14.70 35.13 12.69
N GLN A 593 15.47 35.25 11.60
CA GLN A 593 15.34 36.34 10.62
C GLN A 593 14.52 35.96 9.38
N GLY A 594 14.02 34.73 9.29
CA GLY A 594 13.26 34.23 8.13
C GLY A 594 11.75 34.48 8.23
N THR A 595 10.98 33.60 7.59
CA THR A 595 9.50 33.65 7.57
C THR A 595 8.91 33.51 8.98
N VAL A 596 9.43 32.57 9.78
CA VAL A 596 9.06 32.39 11.19
C VAL A 596 9.99 33.27 12.04
N ARG A 597 9.52 34.44 12.46
CA ARG A 597 10.32 35.40 13.24
C ARG A 597 10.49 34.98 14.68
N SER A 598 9.43 34.48 15.28
CA SER A 598 9.44 33.96 16.64
C SER A 598 8.44 32.81 16.78
N ALA A 599 8.75 31.91 17.69
CA ALA A 599 7.84 30.87 18.16
C ALA A 599 7.96 30.78 19.68
N LYS A 600 6.84 30.67 20.39
CA LYS A 600 6.82 30.56 21.86
C LYS A 600 5.65 29.71 22.34
N ILE A 601 5.92 28.76 23.22
CA ILE A 601 4.88 28.02 23.95
C ILE A 601 4.22 28.95 24.97
N SER A 602 2.89 29.08 24.91
CA SER A 602 2.04 29.90 25.80
C SER A 602 0.86 29.09 26.32
N ASP A 603 0.37 29.41 27.52
CA ASP A 603 -0.83 28.82 28.14
C ASP A 603 -0.89 27.28 28.13
N GLU A 604 0.26 26.64 28.41
CA GLU A 604 0.49 25.19 28.46
C GLU A 604 0.29 24.41 27.15
N TYR A 605 -0.53 24.88 26.21
CA TYR A 605 -0.96 24.10 25.03
C TYR A 605 -0.78 24.82 23.69
N LEU A 606 -0.62 26.15 23.69
CA LEU A 606 -0.58 26.96 22.48
C LEU A 606 0.87 27.27 22.07
N VAL A 607 1.10 27.40 20.77
CA VAL A 607 2.34 27.98 20.23
C VAL A 607 1.99 29.29 19.52
N ILE A 608 2.51 30.39 20.04
CA ILE A 608 2.39 31.72 19.44
C ILE A 608 3.51 31.90 18.43
N LEU A 609 3.15 32.29 17.20
CA LEU A 609 4.08 32.58 16.11
C LEU A 609 3.99 34.03 15.66
N ASP A 610 5.15 34.64 15.40
CA ASP A 610 5.26 35.85 14.59
C ASP A 610 5.71 35.47 13.17
N LEU A 611 4.84 35.63 12.17
CA LEU A 611 5.14 35.31 10.77
C LEU A 611 5.38 36.57 9.95
N TYR A 612 6.49 36.62 9.23
CA TYR A 612 6.80 37.70 8.29
C TYR A 612 6.25 37.37 6.90
N VAL A 613 5.13 37.98 6.55
CA VAL A 613 4.38 37.74 5.30
C VAL A 613 4.02 39.08 4.67
N ASN A 614 4.23 39.23 3.36
CA ASN A 614 3.90 40.45 2.61
C ASN A 614 4.46 41.75 3.24
N ASN A 615 5.71 41.72 3.73
CA ASN A 615 6.37 42.84 4.43
C ASN A 615 5.71 43.29 5.74
N SER A 616 4.97 42.41 6.40
CA SER A 616 4.31 42.67 7.69
C SER A 616 4.50 41.48 8.64
N ILE A 617 4.45 41.74 9.94
CA ILE A 617 4.44 40.68 10.97
C ILE A 617 2.99 40.38 11.30
N ASN A 618 2.56 39.15 11.03
CA ASN A 618 1.27 38.62 11.41
C ASN A 618 1.44 37.68 12.61
N LYS A 619 0.66 37.91 13.67
CA LYS A 619 0.64 37.03 14.82
C LYS A 619 -0.33 35.89 14.59
N VAL A 620 0.12 34.67 14.78
CA VAL A 620 -0.66 33.46 14.53
C VAL A 620 -0.58 32.49 15.70
N LEU A 621 -1.68 31.82 15.99
CA LEU A 621 -1.76 30.78 17.01
C LEU A 621 -1.81 29.40 16.35
N LEU A 622 -0.97 28.50 16.86
CA LEU A 622 -1.03 27.06 16.61
C LEU A 622 -1.55 26.37 17.87
N ASP A 623 -2.59 25.55 17.73
CA ASP A 623 -3.01 24.59 18.76
C ASP A 623 -2.78 23.15 18.26
N PRO A 624 -1.62 22.56 18.58
CA PRO A 624 -1.33 21.19 18.20
C PRO A 624 -2.07 20.15 19.04
N SER A 625 -2.63 20.54 20.19
CA SER A 625 -3.42 19.68 21.06
C SER A 625 -4.89 19.82 20.67
N SER A 626 -5.50 18.82 20.06
CA SER A 626 -6.89 18.86 19.58
C SER A 626 -7.99 19.10 20.64
N ARG A 627 -7.63 19.56 21.86
CA ARG A 627 -8.50 19.96 22.96
C ARG A 627 -9.35 21.19 22.65
N TYR A 628 -8.80 22.19 21.98
CA TYR A 628 -9.58 23.30 21.44
C TYR A 628 -9.70 23.03 19.96
N PHE A 629 -10.77 22.38 19.52
CA PHE A 629 -11.06 22.34 18.08
C PHE A 629 -11.42 23.78 17.69
N ILE A 630 -10.42 24.59 17.32
CA ILE A 630 -10.60 26.00 16.94
C ILE A 630 -11.29 26.03 15.56
N GLY A 631 -12.53 25.57 15.51
CA GLY A 631 -13.47 25.98 14.50
C GLY A 631 -13.99 27.37 14.84
N ASP A 632 -14.47 28.08 13.82
CA ASP A 632 -14.96 29.46 13.93
C ASP A 632 -15.97 29.66 15.09
N ALA A 633 -16.68 28.61 15.50
CA ALA A 633 -17.66 28.62 16.59
C ALA A 633 -17.08 28.73 18.02
N GLN A 634 -15.81 28.35 18.25
CA GLN A 634 -15.16 28.41 19.58
C GLN A 634 -14.27 29.66 19.76
N MET A 635 -14.19 30.54 18.75
CA MET A 635 -13.45 31.81 18.82
C MET A 635 -13.97 32.75 19.92
N GLY A 636 -15.23 32.62 20.34
CA GLY A 636 -15.82 33.41 21.43
C GLY A 636 -15.41 32.99 22.84
N SER A 637 -14.67 31.88 23.01
CA SER A 637 -14.21 31.38 24.31
C SER A 637 -12.72 31.60 24.58
N PHE A 638 -11.97 32.15 23.63
CA PHE A 638 -10.59 32.56 23.88
C PHE A 638 -10.54 33.82 24.76
N PRO A 639 -9.54 33.96 25.64
CA PRO A 639 -9.25 35.23 26.31
C PRO A 639 -9.19 36.40 25.30
N GLU A 640 -9.73 37.57 25.67
CA GLU A 640 -9.79 38.76 24.79
C GLU A 640 -8.43 39.12 24.15
N GLU A 641 -7.33 38.79 24.82
CA GLU A 641 -5.97 39.04 24.35
C GLU A 641 -5.61 38.35 23.04
N TYR A 642 -6.33 37.28 22.67
CA TYR A 642 -6.08 36.50 21.45
C TYR A 642 -7.07 36.80 20.32
N ALA A 643 -8.10 37.62 20.55
CA ALA A 643 -9.18 37.88 19.58
C ALA A 643 -8.72 38.48 18.23
N HIS A 644 -7.48 38.98 18.14
CA HIS A 644 -6.91 39.62 16.95
C HIS A 644 -5.84 38.76 16.21
N TYR A 645 -5.59 37.54 16.66
CA TYR A 645 -4.56 36.67 16.08
C TYR A 645 -5.13 35.91 14.87
N GLY A 646 -4.26 35.55 13.92
CA GLY A 646 -4.60 34.52 12.92
C GLY A 646 -4.59 33.14 13.56
N TYR A 647 -5.29 32.17 12.96
CA TYR A 647 -5.39 30.81 13.48
C TYR A 647 -5.21 29.80 12.36
N TYR A 648 -4.44 28.75 12.61
CA TYR A 648 -4.46 27.56 11.76
C TYR A 648 -5.50 26.58 12.33
N SER A 649 -6.69 26.58 11.76
CA SER A 649 -7.80 25.67 12.10
C SER A 649 -7.73 24.31 11.38
N ASP A 650 -6.86 24.17 10.39
CA ASP A 650 -6.75 22.97 9.58
C ASP A 650 -5.94 21.89 10.32
N SER A 651 -6.56 20.71 10.46
CA SER A 651 -6.17 19.51 11.22
C SER A 651 -4.89 18.77 10.74
N ILE A 652 -3.86 19.50 10.28
CA ILE A 652 -2.70 18.93 9.55
C ILE A 652 -1.72 18.22 10.49
N PHE A 653 -1.64 18.66 11.75
CA PHE A 653 -0.76 18.09 12.76
C PHE A 653 -1.54 18.06 14.08
N SER A 654 -1.70 16.87 14.65
CA SER A 654 -2.31 16.69 15.96
C SER A 654 -1.45 15.73 16.76
N PHE A 655 -0.94 16.17 17.90
CA PHE A 655 -0.30 15.29 18.86
C PHE A 655 -1.01 15.37 20.21
N SER A 656 -0.93 14.27 20.96
CA SER A 656 -1.67 14.06 22.18
C SER A 656 -0.91 14.59 23.40
N GLY A 657 -0.74 15.91 23.56
CA GLY A 657 -0.05 16.44 24.74
C GLY A 657 0.32 17.91 24.63
N ARG A 658 1.04 18.43 25.64
CA ARG A 658 1.57 19.78 25.62
C ARG A 658 2.83 19.86 24.74
N PRO A 659 3.05 20.95 23.98
CA PRO A 659 4.36 21.25 23.42
C PRO A 659 5.39 21.40 24.55
N THR A 660 6.59 20.86 24.35
CA THR A 660 7.66 20.88 25.36
C THR A 660 8.91 21.61 24.87
N VAL A 661 9.19 21.53 23.57
CA VAL A 661 10.39 22.12 22.94
C VAL A 661 10.01 22.74 21.61
N THR A 662 10.61 23.89 21.30
CA THR A 662 10.46 24.56 20.00
C THR A 662 11.83 24.97 19.47
N ASP A 663 12.04 24.89 18.16
CA ASP A 663 13.19 25.50 17.49
C ASP A 663 12.82 26.00 16.10
N ILE A 664 13.63 26.89 15.54
CA ILE A 664 13.51 27.37 14.17
C ILE A 664 14.83 27.07 13.44
N THR A 665 14.74 26.53 12.23
CA THR A 665 15.92 26.28 11.38
C THR A 665 16.64 27.58 11.01
N GLU A 666 17.90 27.49 10.60
CA GLU A 666 18.74 28.67 10.33
C GLU A 666 18.18 29.59 9.23
N ASP A 667 17.57 29.00 8.20
CA ASP A 667 16.90 29.74 7.13
C ASP A 667 15.57 30.39 7.57
N GLY A 668 15.09 30.05 8.76
CA GLY A 668 13.88 30.61 9.36
C GLY A 668 12.59 30.21 8.67
N SER A 669 12.61 29.17 7.83
CA SER A 669 11.43 28.70 7.09
C SER A 669 10.73 27.51 7.78
N VAL A 670 11.42 26.83 8.71
CA VAL A 670 10.91 25.63 9.37
C VAL A 670 10.84 25.80 10.88
N LEU A 671 9.73 25.37 11.47
CA LEU A 671 9.51 25.24 12.90
C LEU A 671 9.60 23.76 13.30
N LEU A 672 10.38 23.49 14.33
CA LEU A 672 10.51 22.17 14.97
C LEU A 672 9.74 22.19 16.29
N LEU A 673 8.92 21.16 16.52
CA LEU A 673 8.12 21.04 17.73
C LEU A 673 8.29 19.64 18.34
N GLY A 674 8.53 19.59 19.65
CA GLY A 674 8.47 18.38 20.47
C GLY A 674 7.31 18.45 21.47
N ALA A 675 6.79 17.30 21.87
CA ALA A 675 5.61 17.20 22.73
C ALA A 675 5.76 16.20 23.89
N GLU A 676 4.85 16.30 24.86
CA GLU A 676 4.79 15.44 26.06
C GLU A 676 4.54 13.96 25.77
N ASP A 677 3.95 13.62 24.63
CA ASP A 677 3.60 12.25 24.25
C ASP A 677 4.65 11.55 23.38
N GLY A 678 5.84 12.16 23.29
CA GLY A 678 6.95 11.72 22.47
C GLY A 678 6.83 12.13 21.00
N THR A 679 5.83 12.92 20.61
CA THR A 679 5.70 13.36 19.22
C THR A 679 6.68 14.48 18.89
N PHE A 680 7.29 14.37 17.72
CA PHE A 680 8.11 15.38 17.07
C PHE A 680 7.50 15.71 15.70
N CYS A 681 7.44 17.00 15.36
CA CYS A 681 6.96 17.47 14.07
C CYS A 681 7.90 18.53 13.48
N GLU A 682 8.06 18.47 12.16
CA GLU A 682 8.67 19.51 11.34
C GLU A 682 7.58 20.22 10.52
N LEU A 683 7.46 21.54 10.68
CA LEU A 683 6.47 22.37 9.99
C LEU A 683 7.17 23.40 9.11
N TYR A 684 6.95 23.33 7.79
CA TYR A 684 7.48 24.29 6.83
C TYR A 684 6.48 25.42 6.56
N PHE A 685 6.95 26.67 6.61
CA PHE A 685 6.17 27.87 6.35
C PHE A 685 6.54 28.51 5.01
N TYR A 686 5.52 28.73 4.19
CA TYR A 686 5.64 29.40 2.90
C TYR A 686 5.68 30.93 3.07
N GLU A 687 6.24 31.64 2.09
CA GLU A 687 6.30 33.12 2.10
C GLU A 687 4.92 33.80 2.15
N ASN A 688 3.87 33.11 1.69
CA ASN A 688 2.49 33.58 1.77
C ASN A 688 1.83 33.33 3.15
N GLY A 689 2.55 32.73 4.09
CA GLY A 689 2.06 32.38 5.41
C GLY A 689 1.24 31.09 5.47
N SER A 690 1.16 30.25 4.44
CA SER A 690 0.63 28.89 4.62
C SER A 690 1.68 27.98 5.29
N CYS A 691 1.25 26.85 5.84
CA CYS A 691 2.15 25.86 6.44
C CYS A 691 1.82 24.43 6.00
N THR A 692 2.83 23.55 5.98
CA THR A 692 2.67 22.11 5.73
C THR A 692 3.60 21.32 6.65
N MET A 693 3.15 20.15 7.11
CA MET A 693 4.00 19.21 7.85
C MET A 693 4.89 18.46 6.86
N THR A 694 6.19 18.39 7.14
CA THR A 694 7.20 17.79 6.25
C THR A 694 7.88 16.56 6.85
N SER A 695 7.80 16.39 8.17
CA SER A 695 8.15 15.17 8.89
C SER A 695 7.37 15.09 10.20
N CYS A 696 7.00 13.87 10.61
CA CYS A 696 6.42 13.60 11.91
C CYS A 696 6.92 12.25 12.41
N THR A 697 7.46 12.21 13.62
CA THR A 697 7.92 10.97 14.24
C THR A 697 7.48 10.95 15.70
N ARG A 698 7.06 9.78 16.19
CA ARG A 698 6.78 9.60 17.61
C ARG A 698 7.86 8.70 18.20
N ALA A 699 8.52 9.19 19.25
CA ALA A 699 9.47 8.39 20.02
C ALA A 699 8.76 7.15 20.57
N ALA A 700 9.39 5.98 20.45
CA ALA A 700 8.81 4.71 20.86
C ALA A 700 8.57 4.63 22.39
N SER A 701 9.31 5.40 23.18
CA SER A 701 9.08 5.50 24.62
C SER A 701 7.77 6.22 24.97
N HIS A 702 7.20 6.97 24.04
CA HIS A 702 6.04 7.85 24.26
C HIS A 702 6.21 8.86 25.41
N LEU A 703 7.46 9.10 25.82
CA LEU A 703 7.82 10.03 26.88
C LEU A 703 8.05 11.45 26.33
N PRO A 704 7.93 12.50 27.17
CA PRO A 704 8.11 13.88 26.74
C PRO A 704 9.42 14.12 26.01
N ILE A 705 9.37 14.77 24.84
CA ILE A 705 10.58 15.23 24.16
C ILE A 705 11.16 16.40 24.93
N THR A 706 12.42 16.30 25.33
CA THR A 706 13.12 17.34 26.13
C THR A 706 14.18 18.08 25.32
N LYS A 707 14.73 17.48 24.27
CA LYS A 707 15.70 18.12 23.38
C LYS A 707 15.56 17.67 21.93
N ILE A 708 15.92 18.57 21.02
CA ILE A 708 16.05 18.30 19.58
C ILE A 708 17.48 18.67 19.18
N TYR A 709 18.21 17.71 18.64
CA TYR A 709 19.52 17.91 18.05
C TYR A 709 19.37 17.94 16.53
N SER A 710 19.74 19.05 15.90
CA SER A 710 19.79 19.15 14.44
C SER A 710 21.20 18.84 13.96
N THR A 711 21.29 17.86 13.05
CA THR A 711 22.53 17.48 12.34
C THR A 711 22.36 17.77 10.85
N ASP A 712 23.36 17.55 10.00
CA ASP A 712 23.19 17.74 8.55
C ASP A 712 22.16 16.75 7.95
N GLU A 713 22.17 15.49 8.41
CA GLU A 713 21.42 14.39 7.80
C GLU A 713 20.03 14.16 8.41
N CYS A 714 19.87 14.40 9.71
CA CYS A 714 18.65 14.04 10.46
C CYS A 714 18.47 14.91 11.71
N TYR A 715 17.34 14.75 12.40
CA TYR A 715 17.22 15.18 13.80
C TYR A 715 17.42 13.99 14.72
N ILE A 716 17.98 14.26 15.90
CA ILE A 716 17.92 13.35 17.03
C ILE A 716 16.99 13.97 18.07
N ILE A 717 15.95 13.26 18.48
CA ILE A 717 15.02 13.71 19.52
C ILE A 717 15.31 12.95 20.80
N GLN A 718 15.46 13.67 21.91
CA GLN A 718 15.74 13.09 23.21
C GLN A 718 14.50 13.16 24.09
N ASP A 719 14.10 12.02 24.63
CA ASP A 719 12.98 11.93 25.56
C ASP A 719 13.39 12.28 27.00
N SER A 720 12.43 12.29 27.92
CA SER A 720 12.66 12.62 29.34
C SER A 720 13.41 11.54 30.11
N ALA A 721 13.52 10.32 29.57
CA ALA A 721 14.39 9.27 30.11
C ALA A 721 15.84 9.42 29.61
N GLY A 722 16.10 10.38 28.73
CA GLY A 722 17.40 10.62 28.12
C GLY A 722 17.70 9.71 26.93
N THR A 723 16.74 8.91 26.46
CA THR A 723 16.89 8.08 25.25
C THR A 723 16.72 8.96 24.01
N CYS A 724 17.58 8.74 23.03
CA CYS A 724 17.60 9.48 21.79
C CYS A 724 17.06 8.62 20.64
N PHE A 725 16.22 9.20 19.79
CA PHE A 725 15.67 8.55 18.60
C PHE A 725 15.95 9.39 17.36
N ARG A 726 16.07 8.75 16.19
CA ARG A 726 16.25 9.46 14.92
C ARG A 726 14.90 9.90 14.40
N ALA A 727 14.83 11.15 13.95
CA ALA A 727 13.74 11.67 13.15
C ALA A 727 14.31 12.17 11.81
N ARG A 728 13.57 11.93 10.72
CA ARG A 728 13.96 12.36 9.39
C ARG A 728 13.89 13.89 9.31
N LYS A 729 14.76 14.51 8.52
CA LYS A 729 14.50 15.89 8.05
C LYS A 729 13.39 15.88 7.01
N GLY A 730 12.53 16.88 7.04
CA GLY A 730 11.51 17.08 6.02
C GLY A 730 12.13 17.35 4.64
N PHE A 731 11.29 17.70 3.68
CA PHE A 731 11.75 17.95 2.32
C PHE A 731 12.74 19.13 2.30
N SER A 732 13.91 18.95 1.67
CA SER A 732 14.91 20.01 1.54
C SER A 732 14.36 21.27 0.87
N THR A 733 13.38 21.10 -0.02
CA THR A 733 12.50 22.12 -0.55
C THR A 733 11.13 21.51 -0.85
N LEU A 734 10.04 22.26 -0.69
CA LEU A 734 8.70 21.85 -1.15
C LEU A 734 8.53 22.01 -2.67
N THR A 735 9.53 21.56 -3.42
CA THR A 735 9.49 21.46 -4.88
C THR A 735 9.19 20.02 -5.29
N TRP A 736 8.73 19.83 -6.54
CA TRP A 736 8.58 18.51 -7.13
C TRP A 736 9.87 17.67 -6.99
N ASN A 737 11.01 18.27 -7.29
CA ASN A 737 12.30 17.59 -7.20
C ASN A 737 12.64 17.21 -5.75
N GLY A 738 12.39 18.08 -4.77
CA GLY A 738 12.63 17.78 -3.35
C GLY A 738 11.84 16.58 -2.85
N MET A 739 10.58 16.44 -3.27
CA MET A 739 9.76 15.27 -2.92
C MET A 739 10.18 13.98 -3.63
N TYR A 740 10.49 14.05 -4.93
CA TYR A 740 10.99 12.89 -5.68
C TYR A 740 12.30 12.36 -5.08
N GLU A 741 13.24 13.25 -4.74
CA GLU A 741 14.50 12.85 -4.12
C GLU A 741 14.28 12.25 -2.71
N ALA A 742 13.32 12.74 -1.93
CA ALA A 742 13.00 12.14 -0.63
C ALA A 742 12.48 10.69 -0.78
N VAL A 743 11.58 10.44 -1.73
CA VAL A 743 11.10 9.07 -2.03
C VAL A 743 12.23 8.23 -2.59
N LYS A 744 12.98 8.72 -3.59
CA LYS A 744 14.09 8.02 -4.22
C LYS A 744 15.19 7.62 -3.25
N ASN A 745 15.57 8.51 -2.32
CA ASN A 745 16.60 8.23 -1.31
C ASN A 745 16.17 7.13 -0.34
N LYS A 746 14.86 6.99 -0.10
CA LYS A 746 14.29 5.95 0.75
C LYS A 746 13.97 4.66 -0.02
N LEU A 747 13.67 4.77 -1.32
CA LEU A 747 13.25 3.68 -2.16
C LEU A 747 14.41 2.72 -2.44
N LYS A 748 14.48 1.66 -1.64
CA LYS A 748 15.48 0.59 -1.75
C LYS A 748 14.82 -0.73 -2.13
N MET A 749 13.94 -0.70 -3.14
CA MET A 749 13.26 -1.90 -3.59
C MET A 749 12.94 -1.91 -5.09
N SER A 750 12.88 -3.12 -5.64
CA SER A 750 12.38 -3.43 -6.97
C SER A 750 10.95 -3.99 -6.88
N PHE A 751 10.18 -3.79 -7.94
CA PHE A 751 8.75 -4.12 -7.98
C PHE A 751 8.42 -5.08 -9.13
N GLU A 752 7.32 -5.81 -9.01
CA GLU A 752 6.78 -6.58 -10.14
C GLU A 752 6.21 -5.68 -11.24
N ASP A 753 6.07 -6.20 -12.47
CA ASP A 753 5.55 -5.43 -13.62
C ASP A 753 4.14 -4.88 -13.40
N SER A 754 3.35 -5.51 -12.53
CA SER A 754 2.03 -5.04 -12.10
C SER A 754 2.05 -3.63 -11.49
N ILE A 755 3.20 -3.14 -11.02
CA ILE A 755 3.33 -1.76 -10.55
C ILE A 755 3.02 -0.74 -11.66
N ARG A 756 3.27 -1.10 -12.92
CA ARG A 756 3.01 -0.23 -14.07
C ARG A 756 1.51 0.00 -14.32
N ASP A 757 0.65 -0.82 -13.72
CA ASP A 757 -0.80 -0.62 -13.75
C ASP A 757 -1.28 0.41 -12.72
N VAL A 758 -0.45 0.73 -11.72
CA VAL A 758 -0.84 1.58 -10.57
C VAL A 758 0.02 2.82 -10.37
N VAL A 759 1.22 2.88 -10.95
CA VAL A 759 2.13 4.04 -10.92
C VAL A 759 2.59 4.36 -12.35
N SER A 760 2.51 5.63 -12.75
CA SER A 760 2.93 6.05 -14.08
C SER A 760 4.44 5.92 -14.32
N GLN A 761 4.82 5.62 -15.57
CA GLN A 761 6.24 5.53 -15.98
C GLN A 761 7.05 6.78 -15.61
N LYS A 762 6.45 7.98 -15.66
CA LYS A 762 7.11 9.23 -15.27
C LYS A 762 7.57 9.20 -13.81
N VAL A 763 6.73 8.71 -12.90
CA VAL A 763 7.05 8.62 -11.47
C VAL A 763 8.08 7.53 -11.23
N LEU A 764 7.95 6.38 -11.89
CA LEU A 764 8.94 5.30 -11.83
C LEU A 764 10.33 5.81 -12.28
N ASP A 765 10.40 6.50 -13.42
CA ASP A 765 11.65 7.07 -13.94
C ASP A 765 12.23 8.13 -13.00
N ALA A 766 11.39 9.02 -12.45
CA ALA A 766 11.84 10.09 -11.55
C ALA A 766 12.32 9.58 -10.18
N THR A 767 11.69 8.53 -9.67
CA THR A 767 12.09 7.88 -8.41
C THR A 767 13.21 6.86 -8.60
N GLY A 768 13.52 6.47 -9.84
CA GLY A 768 14.46 5.39 -10.13
C GLY A 768 13.95 4.01 -9.73
N ALA A 769 12.63 3.85 -9.55
CA ALA A 769 12.00 2.60 -9.18
C ALA A 769 12.30 1.52 -10.23
N ARG A 770 12.89 0.41 -9.79
CA ARG A 770 13.20 -0.71 -10.67
C ARG A 770 12.01 -1.65 -10.76
N VAL A 771 11.76 -2.13 -11.97
CA VAL A 771 10.73 -3.14 -12.23
C VAL A 771 11.44 -4.42 -12.65
N LEU A 772 11.24 -5.48 -11.87
CA LEU A 772 11.77 -6.80 -12.14
C LEU A 772 11.17 -7.30 -13.47
N PRO A 773 11.98 -7.88 -14.38
CA PRO A 773 11.47 -8.46 -15.62
C PRO A 773 10.48 -9.61 -15.31
N TYR A 774 9.41 -9.71 -16.10
CA TYR A 774 8.27 -10.61 -15.93
C TYR A 774 8.60 -12.03 -15.45
N SER A 775 7.78 -12.54 -14.52
CA SER A 775 7.57 -13.95 -14.20
C SER A 775 6.73 -14.70 -15.26
N SER A 776 6.82 -14.34 -16.54
CA SER A 776 6.12 -15.02 -17.64
C SER A 776 6.75 -16.38 -17.99
N GLY A 777 7.27 -17.09 -17.00
CA GLY A 777 7.87 -18.42 -17.14
C GLY A 777 9.36 -18.44 -17.49
N GLU A 778 9.98 -17.30 -17.78
CA GLU A 778 11.44 -17.19 -17.76
C GLU A 778 11.85 -16.79 -16.34
N ARG A 779 12.26 -17.81 -15.57
CA ARG A 779 12.97 -17.65 -14.30
C ARG A 779 14.16 -16.71 -14.52
N TRP A 780 14.71 -16.15 -13.45
CA TRP A 780 15.95 -15.34 -13.43
C TRP A 780 17.20 -16.14 -13.91
N GLU A 781 17.13 -16.76 -15.11
CA GLU A 781 17.84 -17.96 -15.61
C GLU A 781 17.19 -19.30 -15.27
#